data_AF-A0A8I3P3Z1-F1
#
_entry.id   AF-A0A8I3P3Z1-F1
#
_cell.length_a   1.000
_cell.length_b   1.000
_cell.length_c   1.000
_cell.angle_alpha   90.00
_cell.angle_beta   90.00
_cell.angle_gamma   90.00
#
_symmetry.space_group_name_H-M   'P 1'
#
loop_
_entity.id
_entity.type
_entity.pdbx_description
1 polymer ?
#
loop_
_entity_poly.entity_id
_entity_poly.type
_entity_poly.pdbx_seq_one_letter_code
_entity_poly.pdbx_strand_id
1 'polypeptide(L)'
;MAHLLGSQSCMDNLRKDLTDLQGAIVDVFSRAGPVRFPSWKFPDRVACDLDMVALLEHYDHVPGDPEFTQLSHAVLLELVIDRLLLLLQSCASYLENLGLEQTVPPARAVGPCMSVGLTVRRFWNSLLKLGMIYQQASPQKRVNQGENLTSKPTAKGEPARSPEFVTAKFIKPPSPMPDLPQTCQELDSLPISVPLQCPTRTAKNSRSVHSQTVETALVPCDACISVQGSLREVGKVIISLCQSQNLPSSLGQFQQLVQDSMGLRPLPSTTMGHWAVEQSKDLTRLTKHIGALTQLVGPLRAQLEEAEGQKDGLKKQVGQLERALQQEQGERRRQADEAAQHLVEWEQNKQQLLKETSDLKMKVATLEGELEQQQESMQAMETKARQLQEEAARRAEAERQVQQLEEQVQLLAGRLDGASQQIHWASTELDKEKARIDSMVRHQESLQSKQRALLQQLDSLDQEREELRGSLDEAEAQRANMEEQLLSVQSEREQGQSQVLAQQELLQSLQREKQGLEQATTDLQLTISELERELVELRERERLLVAFPDLHRPIEAQIPSSGNVTDDMERQVQANDIRIRVLQEENGRLRSMLSKIREVAQQGSLKLIPQDQLWAPPSKGIQRAVPAAQAQKASPGPLGRRHLPSSRTPSAGRTLPCQLQASPLQQSCSRPSKSSLEDMTHSTNCAQNPIRALARLRRRLSPGQGQASPAYQPQERPT
;
A
#
# COMPACT_ATOMS: atom_id res chain seq x y z
N MET A 1 4.88 10.82 -9.67
CA MET A 1 4.72 10.81 -11.14
C MET A 1 4.26 9.46 -11.70
N ALA A 2 4.59 8.30 -11.09
CA ALA A 2 4.20 6.98 -11.60
C ALA A 2 2.69 6.66 -11.53
N HIS A 3 1.91 7.39 -10.74
CA HIS A 3 0.48 7.12 -10.51
C HIS A 3 -0.47 7.59 -11.65
N LEU A 4 0.04 8.32 -12.66
CA LEU A 4 -0.76 8.83 -13.78
C LEU A 4 -0.63 8.01 -15.07
N LEU A 5 0.35 7.08 -15.12
CA LEU A 5 0.59 6.20 -16.26
C LEU A 5 -0.59 5.23 -16.44
N GLY A 6 -1.21 5.27 -17.61
CA GLY A 6 -2.40 4.48 -17.94
C GLY A 6 -3.73 5.02 -17.40
N SER A 7 -3.77 6.22 -16.83
CA SER A 7 -5.06 6.84 -16.44
C SER A 7 -5.94 7.15 -17.66
N GLN A 8 -7.22 6.78 -17.60
CA GLN A 8 -8.21 7.02 -18.67
C GLN A 8 -8.26 8.48 -19.08
N SER A 9 -8.40 9.41 -18.12
CA SER A 9 -8.52 10.84 -18.41
C SER A 9 -7.28 11.41 -19.12
N CYS A 10 -6.08 10.91 -18.80
CA CYS A 10 -4.86 11.35 -19.47
C CYS A 10 -4.77 10.76 -20.88
N MET A 11 -5.15 9.50 -21.06
CA MET A 11 -5.24 8.85 -22.37
C MET A 11 -6.22 9.58 -23.29
N ASP A 12 -7.42 9.91 -22.80
CA ASP A 12 -8.44 10.63 -23.56
C ASP A 12 -7.95 12.01 -24.02
N ASN A 13 -7.26 12.74 -23.12
CA ASN A 13 -6.63 14.01 -23.47
C ASN A 13 -5.55 13.84 -24.54
N LEU A 14 -4.67 12.84 -24.42
CA LEU A 14 -3.63 12.57 -25.42
C LEU A 14 -4.21 12.22 -26.79
N ARG A 15 -5.31 11.45 -26.84
CA ARG A 15 -6.02 11.12 -28.08
C ARG A 15 -6.62 12.38 -28.72
N LYS A 16 -7.18 13.27 -27.90
CA LYS A 16 -7.69 14.57 -28.37
C LYS A 16 -6.56 15.44 -28.91
N ASP A 17 -5.47 15.58 -28.16
CA ASP A 17 -4.29 16.35 -28.59
C ASP A 17 -3.71 15.82 -29.91
N LEU A 18 -3.64 14.50 -30.07
CA LEU A 18 -3.21 13.86 -31.32
C LEU A 18 -4.16 14.15 -32.50
N THR A 19 -5.47 14.20 -32.23
CA THR A 19 -6.48 14.54 -33.24
C THR A 19 -6.34 16.01 -33.66
N ASP A 20 -6.18 16.92 -32.69
CA ASP A 20 -6.00 18.34 -32.93
C ASP A 20 -4.69 18.62 -33.69
N LEU A 21 -3.59 17.98 -33.29
CA LEU A 21 -2.30 18.05 -33.99
C LEU A 21 -2.40 17.51 -35.41
N GLN A 22 -3.09 16.38 -35.62
CA GLN A 22 -3.32 15.86 -36.96
C GLN A 22 -4.14 16.84 -37.82
N GLY A 23 -5.15 17.51 -37.23
CA GLY A 23 -5.90 18.58 -37.89
C GLY A 23 -5.01 19.75 -38.33
N ALA A 24 -4.13 20.22 -37.44
CA ALA A 24 -3.17 21.29 -37.75
C ALA A 24 -2.18 20.88 -38.86
N ILE A 25 -1.70 19.64 -38.85
CA ILE A 25 -0.81 19.12 -39.91
C ILE A 25 -1.53 19.10 -41.25
N VAL A 26 -2.80 18.67 -41.29
CA VAL A 26 -3.62 18.66 -42.51
C VAL A 26 -3.83 20.08 -43.04
N ASP A 27 -4.09 21.06 -42.18
CA ASP A 27 -4.21 22.47 -42.57
C ASP A 27 -2.91 22.99 -43.20
N VAL A 28 -1.75 22.72 -42.58
CA VAL A 28 -0.43 23.09 -43.14
C VAL A 28 -0.18 22.37 -44.47
N PHE A 29 -0.51 21.09 -44.57
CA PHE A 29 -0.39 20.31 -45.81
C PHE A 29 -1.25 20.83 -46.95
N SER A 30 -2.43 21.40 -46.65
CA SER A 30 -3.28 22.00 -47.67
C SER A 30 -2.60 23.18 -48.39
N ARG A 31 -1.63 23.83 -47.74
CA ARG A 31 -0.90 25.00 -48.26
C ARG A 31 0.51 24.67 -48.72
N ALA A 32 1.18 23.74 -48.04
CA ALA A 32 2.59 23.40 -48.27
C ALA A 32 2.79 22.12 -49.10
N GLY A 33 1.75 21.29 -49.23
CA GLY A 33 1.86 19.91 -49.68
C GLY A 33 2.39 18.96 -48.58
N PRO A 34 2.18 17.64 -48.71
CA PRO A 34 2.65 16.66 -47.74
C PRO A 34 4.17 16.51 -47.80
N VAL A 35 4.83 16.54 -46.64
CA VAL A 35 6.28 16.31 -46.52
C VAL A 35 6.59 14.89 -46.09
N ARG A 36 7.57 14.27 -46.77
CA ARG A 36 7.95 12.87 -46.54
C ARG A 36 9.17 12.77 -45.63
N PHE A 37 8.91 12.66 -44.34
CA PHE A 37 9.93 12.36 -43.32
C PHE A 37 9.62 11.01 -42.65
N PRO A 38 10.62 10.26 -42.19
CA PRO A 38 10.38 9.05 -41.40
C PRO A 38 9.67 9.41 -40.09
N SER A 39 8.75 8.55 -39.66
CA SER A 39 8.06 8.70 -38.38
C SER A 39 9.05 8.53 -37.22
N TRP A 40 8.94 9.40 -36.23
CA TRP A 40 9.62 9.27 -34.94
C TRP A 40 9.22 7.97 -34.23
N LYS A 41 7.91 7.67 -34.19
CA LYS A 41 7.41 6.49 -33.47
C LYS A 41 7.59 5.19 -34.24
N PHE A 42 7.41 5.23 -35.56
CA PHE A 42 7.52 4.09 -36.47
C PHE A 42 8.56 4.40 -37.56
N PRO A 43 9.87 4.30 -37.27
CA PRO A 43 10.94 4.71 -38.21
C PRO A 43 10.90 4.05 -39.59
N ASP A 44 10.29 2.86 -39.67
CA ASP A 44 10.11 2.11 -40.92
C ASP A 44 8.96 2.64 -41.79
N ARG A 45 8.21 3.65 -41.30
CA ARG A 45 7.07 4.27 -41.98
C ARG A 45 7.31 5.75 -42.21
N VAL A 46 6.67 6.30 -43.24
CA VAL A 46 6.65 7.75 -43.49
C VAL A 46 5.61 8.39 -42.58
N ALA A 47 5.99 9.47 -41.88
CA ALA A 47 5.17 10.13 -40.88
C ALA A 47 3.84 10.67 -41.44
N CYS A 48 3.85 11.20 -42.67
CA CYS A 48 2.64 11.71 -43.33
C CYS A 48 1.66 10.60 -43.75
N ASP A 49 2.12 9.37 -43.90
CA ASP A 49 1.33 8.22 -44.36
C ASP A 49 0.81 7.37 -43.19
N LEU A 50 0.99 7.82 -41.95
CA LEU A 50 0.46 7.13 -40.78
C LEU A 50 -1.06 7.30 -40.69
N ASP A 51 -1.75 6.16 -40.67
CA ASP A 51 -3.19 6.10 -40.42
C ASP A 51 -3.48 6.38 -38.94
N MET A 52 -3.68 7.66 -38.63
CA MET A 52 -3.95 8.11 -37.26
C MET A 52 -5.28 7.58 -36.73
N VAL A 53 -6.27 7.30 -37.58
CA VAL A 53 -7.55 6.75 -37.14
C VAL A 53 -7.35 5.32 -36.65
N ALA A 54 -6.70 4.47 -37.45
CA ALA A 54 -6.41 3.09 -37.05
C ALA A 54 -5.49 3.02 -35.82
N LEU A 55 -4.52 3.93 -35.70
CA LEU A 55 -3.62 3.98 -34.53
C LEU A 55 -4.35 4.41 -33.25
N LEU A 56 -5.23 5.40 -33.33
CA LEU A 56 -6.05 5.80 -32.19
C LEU A 56 -7.07 4.72 -31.85
N GLU A 57 -7.68 4.03 -32.81
CA GLU A 57 -8.54 2.87 -32.49
C GLU A 57 -7.79 1.73 -31.80
N HIS A 58 -6.54 1.48 -32.19
CA HIS A 58 -5.75 0.39 -31.63
C HIS A 58 -5.19 0.68 -30.24
N TYR A 59 -4.76 1.91 -29.97
CA TYR A 59 -4.16 2.30 -28.68
C TYR A 59 -5.15 3.06 -27.81
N ASP A 60 -6.07 2.33 -27.17
CA ASP A 60 -7.08 2.87 -26.26
C ASP A 60 -6.91 2.37 -24.82
N HIS A 61 -7.66 2.96 -23.88
CA HIS A 61 -7.73 2.47 -22.51
C HIS A 61 -8.55 1.17 -22.46
N VAL A 62 -7.97 0.12 -21.87
CA VAL A 62 -8.63 -1.18 -21.72
C VAL A 62 -8.76 -1.49 -20.23
N PRO A 63 -9.97 -1.37 -19.66
CA PRO A 63 -10.18 -1.65 -18.24
C PRO A 63 -9.91 -3.14 -17.97
N GLY A 64 -8.98 -3.40 -17.04
CA GLY A 64 -8.57 -4.77 -16.69
C GLY A 64 -7.24 -5.23 -17.29
N ASP A 65 -6.61 -4.45 -18.18
CA ASP A 65 -5.27 -4.71 -18.70
C ASP A 65 -4.35 -3.49 -18.45
N PRO A 66 -3.71 -3.39 -17.27
CA PRO A 66 -2.85 -2.26 -16.94
C PRO A 66 -1.56 -2.25 -17.77
N GLU A 67 -1.05 -3.39 -18.22
CA GLU A 67 0.18 -3.46 -19.01
C GLU A 67 -0.05 -2.92 -20.43
N PHE A 68 -1.13 -3.35 -21.08
CA PHE A 68 -1.53 -2.81 -22.38
C PHE A 68 -1.89 -1.34 -22.28
N THR A 69 -2.63 -0.93 -21.25
CA THR A 69 -3.03 0.47 -21.06
C THR A 69 -1.81 1.39 -20.83
N GLN A 70 -0.81 0.96 -20.05
CA GLN A 70 0.44 1.71 -19.88
C GLN A 70 1.26 1.77 -21.18
N LEU A 71 1.29 0.68 -21.95
CA LEU A 71 1.93 0.65 -23.27
C LEU A 71 1.24 1.63 -24.23
N SER A 72 -0.09 1.58 -24.33
CA SER A 72 -0.89 2.50 -25.15
C SER A 72 -0.64 3.95 -24.75
N HIS A 73 -0.59 4.25 -23.45
CA HIS A 73 -0.26 5.59 -22.95
C HIS A 73 1.12 6.05 -23.45
N ALA A 74 2.15 5.22 -23.30
CA ALA A 74 3.50 5.55 -23.77
C ALA A 74 3.55 5.71 -25.31
N VAL A 75 2.82 4.88 -26.06
CA VAL A 75 2.73 5.00 -27.52
C VAL A 75 2.03 6.28 -27.94
N LEU A 76 0.94 6.69 -27.28
CA LEU A 76 0.25 7.95 -27.56
C LEU A 76 1.16 9.16 -27.28
N LEU A 77 1.94 9.16 -26.20
CA LEU A 77 2.93 10.20 -25.92
C LEU A 77 4.01 10.30 -27.01
N GLU A 78 4.56 9.16 -27.43
CA GLU A 78 5.54 9.10 -28.53
C GLU A 78 4.93 9.54 -29.86
N LEU A 79 3.64 9.28 -30.09
CA LEU A 79 2.90 9.79 -31.25
C LEU A 79 2.71 11.31 -31.18
N VAL A 80 2.56 11.90 -29.99
CA VAL A 80 2.47 13.37 -29.85
C VAL A 80 3.79 14.00 -30.31
N ILE A 81 4.92 13.43 -29.87
CA ILE A 81 6.26 13.86 -30.31
C ILE A 81 6.37 13.69 -31.84
N ASP A 82 5.94 12.56 -32.38
CA ASP A 82 5.91 12.28 -33.82
C ASP A 82 5.14 13.33 -34.62
N ARG A 83 3.91 13.64 -34.20
CA ARG A 83 3.04 14.64 -34.84
C ARG A 83 3.64 16.05 -34.73
N LEU A 84 4.15 16.44 -33.57
CA LEU A 84 4.79 17.75 -33.38
C LEU A 84 6.04 17.92 -34.26
N LEU A 85 6.86 16.87 -34.37
CA LEU A 85 8.01 16.88 -35.27
C LEU A 85 7.58 17.00 -36.73
N LEU A 86 6.56 16.24 -37.15
CA LEU A 86 6.01 16.35 -38.49
C LEU A 86 5.49 17.77 -38.76
N LEU A 87 4.75 18.37 -37.83
CA LEU A 87 4.25 19.74 -37.94
C LEU A 87 5.40 20.75 -38.11
N LEU A 88 6.45 20.66 -37.28
CA LEU A 88 7.63 21.52 -37.38
C LEU A 88 8.37 21.34 -38.70
N GLN A 89 8.51 20.10 -39.19
CA GLN A 89 9.13 19.80 -40.47
C GLN A 89 8.31 20.34 -41.65
N SER A 90 6.98 20.25 -41.55
CA SER A 90 6.04 20.78 -42.53
C SER A 90 6.11 22.30 -42.59
N CYS A 91 6.10 22.97 -41.44
CA CYS A 91 6.28 24.41 -41.35
C CYS A 91 7.66 24.85 -41.83
N ALA A 92 8.73 24.12 -41.51
CA ALA A 92 10.07 24.41 -42.00
C ALA A 92 10.14 24.31 -43.54
N SER A 93 9.53 23.27 -44.13
CA SER A 93 9.44 23.12 -45.59
C SER A 93 8.60 24.22 -46.22
N TYR A 94 7.50 24.63 -45.59
CA TYR A 94 6.67 25.74 -46.06
C TYR A 94 7.43 27.07 -46.06
N LEU A 95 8.17 27.36 -44.98
CA LEU A 95 9.01 28.55 -44.85
C LEU A 95 10.18 28.54 -45.85
N GLU A 96 10.80 27.38 -46.08
CA GLU A 96 11.83 27.21 -47.11
C GLU A 96 11.26 27.49 -48.51
N ASN A 97 10.04 27.02 -48.82
CA ASN A 97 9.36 27.28 -50.08
C ASN A 97 8.97 28.75 -50.27
N LEU A 98 8.52 29.44 -49.21
CA LEU A 98 8.24 30.89 -49.22
C LEU A 98 9.49 31.73 -49.50
N GLY A 99 10.67 31.29 -49.06
CA GLY A 99 11.94 31.96 -49.30
C GLY A 99 12.57 31.69 -50.67
N LEU A 100 12.06 30.72 -51.44
CA LEU A 100 12.64 30.20 -52.69
C LEU A 100 11.95 30.67 -53.98
N GLU A 101 11.03 31.66 -53.92
CA GLU A 101 10.52 32.31 -55.15
C GLU A 101 11.62 33.05 -55.96
N GLN A 102 12.88 33.06 -55.50
CA GLN A 102 14.07 33.29 -56.34
C GLN A 102 14.99 32.07 -56.39
N THR A 103 14.80 31.24 -57.42
CA THR A 103 15.75 30.33 -58.09
C THR A 103 16.49 29.25 -57.28
N VAL A 104 16.37 27.99 -57.75
CA VAL A 104 17.28 26.81 -57.69
C VAL A 104 16.55 25.51 -57.23
N PRO A 105 16.87 24.31 -57.78
CA PRO A 105 16.05 23.08 -57.65
C PRO A 105 16.14 22.42 -56.26
N PRO A 106 15.23 21.48 -55.93
CA PRO A 106 15.12 20.92 -54.60
C PRO A 106 16.36 20.11 -54.20
N ALA A 107 16.93 20.44 -53.05
CA ALA A 107 18.05 19.72 -52.46
C ALA A 107 17.62 18.32 -51.98
N ARG A 108 18.27 17.32 -52.58
CA ARG A 108 18.56 15.93 -52.17
C ARG A 108 17.91 15.38 -50.87
N ALA A 109 17.41 14.15 -51.00
CA ALA A 109 16.79 13.31 -49.97
C ALA A 109 17.40 13.46 -48.56
N VAL A 110 16.52 13.77 -47.61
CA VAL A 110 16.80 13.91 -46.18
C VAL A 110 17.30 12.56 -45.64
N GLY A 111 18.49 12.58 -45.05
CA GLY A 111 19.11 11.40 -44.44
C GLY A 111 18.31 10.86 -43.26
N PRO A 112 18.49 9.56 -42.94
CA PRO A 112 17.78 8.92 -41.85
C PRO A 112 18.39 9.38 -40.51
N CYS A 113 17.53 9.76 -39.56
CA CYS A 113 17.83 10.26 -38.20
C CYS A 113 17.83 11.79 -38.04
N MET A 114 16.64 12.36 -38.00
CA MET A 114 16.42 13.73 -37.52
C MET A 114 16.23 13.68 -36.00
N SER A 115 17.23 14.06 -35.22
CA SER A 115 17.02 14.32 -33.79
C SER A 115 16.03 15.48 -33.62
N VAL A 116 15.29 15.49 -32.51
CA VAL A 116 14.37 16.58 -32.15
C VAL A 116 15.09 17.94 -32.24
N GLY A 117 16.32 18.02 -31.69
CA GLY A 117 17.13 19.23 -31.70
C GLY A 117 17.49 19.73 -33.10
N LEU A 118 17.81 18.83 -34.04
CA LEU A 118 18.11 19.23 -35.42
C LEU A 118 16.86 19.71 -36.16
N THR A 119 15.70 19.08 -35.92
CA THR A 119 14.42 19.50 -36.50
C THR A 119 14.04 20.91 -36.05
N VAL A 120 14.10 21.17 -34.73
CA VAL A 120 13.81 22.49 -34.15
C VAL A 120 14.81 23.54 -34.66
N ARG A 121 16.10 23.22 -34.70
CA ARG A 121 17.14 24.13 -35.21
C ARG A 121 16.90 24.48 -36.67
N ARG A 122 16.52 23.51 -37.52
CA ARG A 122 16.19 23.76 -38.93
C ARG A 122 15.00 24.70 -39.06
N PHE A 123 13.90 24.41 -38.36
CA PHE A 123 12.72 25.28 -38.33
C PHE A 123 13.06 26.71 -37.91
N TRP A 124 13.80 26.88 -36.81
CA TRP A 124 14.18 28.20 -36.31
C TRP A 124 15.09 28.95 -37.29
N ASN A 125 16.04 28.27 -37.92
CA ASN A 125 16.89 28.86 -38.95
C ASN A 125 16.07 29.32 -40.17
N SER A 126 15.07 28.55 -40.61
CA SER A 126 14.19 28.95 -41.71
C SER A 126 13.31 30.14 -41.35
N LEU A 127 12.81 30.21 -40.10
CA LEU A 127 12.08 31.36 -39.59
C LEU A 127 12.94 32.64 -39.52
N LEU A 128 14.19 32.53 -39.05
CA LEU A 128 15.13 33.64 -39.01
C LEU A 128 15.49 34.15 -40.41
N LYS A 129 15.68 33.24 -41.38
CA LYS A 129 15.91 33.61 -42.80
C LYS A 129 14.72 34.39 -43.37
N LEU A 130 13.49 33.95 -43.10
CA LEU A 130 12.29 34.68 -43.53
C LEU A 130 12.20 36.07 -42.87
N GLY A 131 12.51 36.16 -41.57
CA GLY A 131 12.57 37.43 -40.85
C GLY A 131 13.60 38.41 -41.44
N MET A 132 14.75 37.90 -41.87
CA MET A 132 15.76 38.70 -42.58
C MET A 132 15.28 39.21 -43.95
N ILE A 133 14.56 38.38 -44.72
CA ILE A 133 13.96 38.78 -45.99
C ILE A 133 12.92 39.89 -45.77
N TYR A 134 12.08 39.76 -44.74
CA TYR A 134 11.06 40.77 -44.40
C TYR A 134 11.67 42.08 -43.91
N GLN A 135 12.79 42.03 -43.18
CA GLN A 135 13.50 43.20 -42.67
C GLN A 135 14.25 43.97 -43.78
N GLN A 136 14.75 43.28 -44.80
CA GLN A 136 15.37 43.90 -45.99
C GLN A 136 14.34 44.58 -46.91
N ALA A 137 13.05 44.24 -46.82
CA ALA A 137 11.97 44.80 -47.63
C ALA A 137 11.32 46.08 -47.05
N SER A 138 11.76 46.61 -45.89
CA SER A 138 11.21 47.84 -45.30
C SER A 138 12.10 49.07 -45.58
N PRO A 139 11.62 50.14 -46.26
CA PRO A 139 12.34 51.40 -46.33
C PRO A 139 12.18 52.20 -45.02
N GLN A 140 13.31 52.70 -44.50
CA GLN A 140 13.37 53.68 -43.41
C GLN A 140 12.34 54.81 -43.57
N LYS A 141 11.48 55.00 -42.56
CA LYS A 141 10.86 56.31 -42.29
C LYS A 141 10.77 56.53 -40.78
N ARG A 142 11.84 57.12 -40.22
CA ARG A 142 11.80 57.85 -38.95
C ARG A 142 12.59 59.14 -39.11
N VAL A 143 11.88 60.24 -39.37
CA VAL A 143 12.29 61.60 -39.02
C VAL A 143 11.03 62.38 -38.66
N ASN A 144 10.96 62.73 -37.37
CA ASN A 144 10.36 63.90 -36.71
C ASN A 144 8.97 64.39 -37.15
N GLN A 145 8.03 64.42 -36.19
CA GLN A 145 6.88 65.31 -36.24
C GLN A 145 6.58 65.87 -34.84
N GLY A 146 6.73 67.18 -34.72
CA GLY A 146 6.45 67.97 -33.54
C GLY A 146 6.91 69.40 -33.81
N GLU A 147 6.10 70.16 -34.56
CA GLU A 147 5.74 71.56 -34.31
C GLU A 147 5.17 72.26 -35.56
N ASN A 148 4.19 73.11 -35.28
CA ASN A 148 3.32 73.86 -36.19
C ASN A 148 4.09 74.77 -37.16
N LEU A 149 3.53 74.99 -38.36
CA LEU A 149 3.21 76.33 -38.90
C LEU A 149 2.52 76.24 -40.28
N THR A 150 1.49 77.07 -40.39
CA THR A 150 0.71 77.50 -41.55
C THR A 150 1.46 77.65 -42.88
N SER A 151 0.87 77.16 -43.98
CA SER A 151 0.56 77.95 -45.20
C SER A 151 -0.01 77.05 -46.32
N LYS A 152 -1.13 77.49 -46.93
CA LYS A 152 -1.54 77.09 -48.29
C LYS A 152 -0.51 77.66 -49.29
N PRO A 153 -0.22 77.01 -50.44
CA PRO A 153 -1.07 77.21 -51.63
C PRO A 153 -1.25 75.99 -52.56
N THR A 154 -2.45 75.97 -53.14
CA THR A 154 -2.83 75.74 -54.55
C THR A 154 -1.90 74.95 -55.50
N ALA A 155 -2.48 73.91 -56.12
CA ALA A 155 -2.69 73.78 -57.57
C ALA A 155 -2.26 72.43 -58.17
N LYS A 156 -3.27 71.79 -58.78
CA LYS A 156 -3.24 71.01 -60.04
C LYS A 156 -2.38 69.74 -60.12
N GLY A 157 -3.05 68.64 -60.45
CA GLY A 157 -2.54 67.69 -61.44
C GLY A 157 -2.68 66.21 -61.10
N GLU A 158 -3.89 65.68 -61.19
CA GLU A 158 -4.14 64.30 -61.65
C GLU A 158 -4.83 64.41 -63.02
N PRO A 159 -4.96 63.35 -63.87
CA PRO A 159 -4.49 61.96 -63.73
C PRO A 159 -3.87 61.38 -65.03
N ALA A 160 -3.28 60.18 -64.95
CA ALA A 160 -3.15 59.15 -66.00
C ALA A 160 -2.13 58.11 -65.48
N ARG A 161 -2.29 56.79 -65.55
CA ARG A 161 -2.85 55.93 -66.59
C ARG A 161 -2.98 54.51 -66.01
N SER A 162 -4.11 53.87 -66.20
CA SER A 162 -4.21 52.41 -66.29
C SER A 162 -3.97 51.99 -67.76
N PRO A 163 -3.35 50.82 -68.04
CA PRO A 163 -3.10 50.36 -69.40
C PRO A 163 -4.29 49.61 -70.03
N GLU A 164 -4.31 49.66 -71.36
CA GLU A 164 -5.37 49.35 -72.33
C GLU A 164 -5.50 47.87 -72.75
N PHE A 165 -6.53 47.67 -73.60
CA PHE A 165 -6.75 46.68 -74.69
C PHE A 165 -7.74 45.53 -74.35
N VAL A 166 -8.73 45.13 -75.19
CA VAL A 166 -8.81 45.02 -76.67
C VAL A 166 -10.30 44.95 -77.17
N THR A 167 -10.60 45.54 -78.34
CA THR A 167 -11.69 45.26 -79.36
C THR A 167 -13.19 45.39 -79.00
N ALA A 168 -14.14 45.80 -79.87
CA ALA A 168 -14.26 45.68 -81.34
C ALA A 168 -15.24 46.74 -81.96
N LYS A 169 -14.97 47.07 -83.23
CA LYS A 169 -15.80 47.54 -84.39
C LYS A 169 -17.30 47.87 -84.18
N PHE A 170 -17.79 49.02 -84.70
CA PHE A 170 -18.45 49.18 -86.04
C PHE A 170 -19.19 50.54 -86.25
N ILE A 171 -19.09 51.05 -87.49
CA ILE A 171 -19.96 51.99 -88.27
C ILE A 171 -19.84 53.54 -88.10
N LYS A 172 -19.95 54.18 -89.27
CA LYS A 172 -19.59 55.52 -89.79
C LYS A 172 -20.44 56.73 -89.32
N PRO A 173 -19.99 57.97 -89.62
CA PRO A 173 -20.49 59.24 -89.09
C PRO A 173 -21.29 60.07 -90.16
N PRO A 174 -21.42 61.42 -90.09
CA PRO A 174 -22.70 62.14 -89.95
C PRO A 174 -23.05 63.03 -91.17
N SER A 175 -24.18 63.74 -91.15
CA SER A 175 -24.38 64.94 -91.97
C SER A 175 -25.15 66.04 -91.22
N PRO A 176 -24.74 67.31 -91.33
CA PRO A 176 -25.52 68.47 -90.91
C PRO A 176 -26.21 69.15 -92.10
N MET A 177 -27.27 69.94 -91.85
CA MET A 177 -27.50 71.32 -92.31
C MET A 177 -29.02 71.68 -92.30
N PRO A 178 -29.34 73.00 -92.27
CA PRO A 178 -30.60 73.61 -91.82
C PRO A 178 -31.54 73.93 -92.98
N ASP A 179 -32.78 74.35 -92.71
CA ASP A 179 -33.55 75.21 -93.62
C ASP A 179 -34.74 75.91 -92.93
N LEU A 180 -34.93 77.17 -93.33
CA LEU A 180 -36.06 78.10 -93.17
C LEU A 180 -35.91 79.08 -94.37
N PRO A 181 -36.90 79.86 -94.85
CA PRO A 181 -38.38 79.87 -94.77
C PRO A 181 -39.04 79.84 -96.17
N GLN A 182 -40.38 79.73 -96.25
CA GLN A 182 -41.14 80.41 -97.31
C GLN A 182 -42.63 80.56 -96.96
N THR A 183 -43.14 81.78 -96.85
CA THR A 183 -44.34 82.22 -97.59
C THR A 183 -44.49 83.75 -97.53
N CYS A 184 -44.63 84.35 -98.71
CA CYS A 184 -45.05 85.73 -98.94
C CYS A 184 -46.49 85.71 -99.48
N GLN A 185 -47.31 86.65 -99.06
CA GLN A 185 -48.56 87.14 -99.69
C GLN A 185 -48.99 88.36 -98.86
N GLU A 186 -49.54 89.46 -99.35
CA GLU A 186 -49.98 89.88 -100.67
C GLU A 186 -50.25 91.40 -100.52
N LEU A 187 -49.90 92.20 -101.52
CA LEU A 187 -50.18 93.63 -101.57
C LEU A 187 -51.32 93.81 -102.57
N ASP A 188 -52.45 94.36 -102.14
CA ASP A 188 -53.53 94.70 -103.05
C ASP A 188 -53.92 96.18 -102.99
N SER A 189 -54.22 96.64 -104.19
CA SER A 189 -54.36 98.03 -104.62
C SER A 189 -55.79 98.52 -104.38
N LEU A 190 -56.04 99.83 -104.44
CA LEU A 190 -56.96 100.43 -105.43
C LEU A 190 -57.14 101.96 -105.22
N PRO A 191 -57.35 102.74 -106.31
CA PRO A 191 -57.36 104.20 -106.32
C PRO A 191 -58.76 104.84 -106.47
N ILE A 192 -58.82 106.11 -106.05
CA ILE A 192 -59.58 107.28 -106.58
C ILE A 192 -60.75 106.99 -107.53
N SER A 193 -61.96 107.48 -107.20
CA SER A 193 -62.78 108.42 -108.02
C SER A 193 -64.24 108.52 -107.55
N VAL A 194 -64.93 109.56 -108.07
CA VAL A 194 -66.41 109.74 -108.21
C VAL A 194 -67.03 110.73 -107.20
N PRO A 195 -67.88 111.70 -107.62
CA PRO A 195 -67.88 112.50 -108.85
C PRO A 195 -68.21 114.00 -108.61
N LEU A 196 -67.65 114.89 -109.44
CA LEU A 196 -68.09 116.28 -109.55
C LEU A 196 -69.43 116.33 -110.29
N GLN A 197 -70.55 116.51 -109.58
CA GLN A 197 -71.83 116.84 -110.20
C GLN A 197 -71.83 118.31 -110.63
N CYS A 198 -71.48 118.55 -111.90
CA CYS A 198 -71.89 119.75 -112.61
C CYS A 198 -73.33 119.56 -113.11
N PRO A 199 -74.28 120.44 -112.77
CA PRO A 199 -75.52 120.56 -113.51
C PRO A 199 -75.18 121.11 -114.90
N THR A 200 -75.21 120.22 -115.89
CA THR A 200 -75.25 120.53 -117.30
C THR A 200 -76.58 121.25 -117.58
N ARG A 201 -76.63 122.57 -117.36
CA ARG A 201 -77.68 123.39 -117.96
C ARG A 201 -77.19 123.79 -119.34
N THR A 202 -77.63 123.00 -120.33
CA THR A 202 -77.75 123.34 -121.75
C THR A 202 -76.99 124.60 -122.15
N ALA A 203 -75.78 124.40 -122.70
CA ALA A 203 -75.13 125.37 -123.54
C ALA A 203 -76.09 125.68 -124.71
N LYS A 204 -76.91 126.73 -124.54
CA LYS A 204 -77.51 127.40 -125.68
C LYS A 204 -76.34 127.94 -126.47
N ASN A 205 -76.08 127.28 -127.57
CA ASN A 205 -75.11 127.65 -128.58
C ASN A 205 -75.60 128.96 -129.22
N SER A 206 -75.51 130.08 -128.50
CA SER A 206 -75.65 131.39 -129.10
C SER A 206 -74.34 131.67 -129.84
N ARG A 207 -74.24 131.11 -131.05
CA ARG A 207 -73.47 131.73 -132.14
C ARG A 207 -74.06 133.12 -132.36
N SER A 208 -73.70 134.05 -131.50
CA SER A 208 -73.92 135.46 -131.70
C SER A 208 -72.77 135.96 -132.57
N VAL A 209 -72.88 135.72 -133.88
CA VAL A 209 -72.19 136.54 -134.88
C VAL A 209 -72.94 137.87 -134.90
N HIS A 210 -72.70 138.67 -133.87
CA HIS A 210 -73.06 140.07 -133.85
C HIS A 210 -71.76 140.78 -133.53
N SER A 211 -71.11 141.32 -134.55
CA SER A 211 -70.07 142.33 -134.36
C SER A 211 -70.69 143.46 -133.55
N GLN A 212 -70.18 143.69 -132.33
CA GLN A 212 -70.56 144.84 -131.52
C GLN A 212 -70.42 146.10 -132.37
N THR A 213 -71.54 146.75 -132.65
CA THR A 213 -71.55 148.09 -133.22
C THR A 213 -71.24 149.09 -132.09
N VAL A 214 -70.65 150.24 -132.43
CA VAL A 214 -70.12 151.24 -131.48
C VAL A 214 -71.13 151.63 -130.37
N GLU A 215 -72.43 151.57 -130.66
CA GLU A 215 -73.48 151.88 -129.68
C GLU A 215 -73.75 150.75 -128.65
N THR A 216 -73.47 149.49 -128.99
CA THR A 216 -73.65 148.33 -128.09
C THR A 216 -72.39 147.94 -127.33
N ALA A 217 -71.25 148.58 -127.63
CA ALA A 217 -69.97 148.33 -126.95
C ALA A 217 -69.97 148.77 -125.47
N LEU A 218 -70.93 149.61 -125.06
CA LEU A 218 -70.99 150.19 -123.71
C LEU A 218 -71.85 149.39 -122.72
N VAL A 219 -72.50 148.29 -123.14
CA VAL A 219 -73.34 147.46 -122.26
C VAL A 219 -72.78 146.02 -122.16
N PRO A 220 -72.55 145.49 -120.94
CA PRO A 220 -72.01 144.14 -120.75
C PRO A 220 -72.93 143.05 -121.33
N CYS A 221 -72.37 142.03 -121.97
CA CYS A 221 -73.15 140.90 -122.48
C CYS A 221 -73.49 139.88 -121.38
N ASP A 222 -74.58 139.12 -121.56
CA ASP A 222 -75.07 138.13 -120.59
C ASP A 222 -74.04 137.07 -120.19
N ALA A 223 -73.15 136.68 -121.11
CA ALA A 223 -72.07 135.74 -120.82
C ALA A 223 -71.10 136.29 -119.78
N CYS A 224 -70.74 137.58 -119.85
CA CYS A 224 -69.90 138.24 -118.85
C CYS A 224 -70.61 138.29 -117.49
N ILE A 225 -71.90 138.61 -117.45
CA ILE A 225 -72.67 138.64 -116.20
C ILE A 225 -72.70 137.25 -115.55
N SER A 226 -72.94 136.20 -116.35
CA SER A 226 -72.95 134.81 -115.85
C SER A 226 -71.59 134.36 -115.32
N VAL A 227 -70.49 134.68 -116.01
CA VAL A 227 -69.13 134.32 -115.56
C VAL A 227 -68.78 135.04 -114.27
N GLN A 228 -69.14 136.32 -114.13
CA GLN A 228 -68.95 137.07 -112.90
C GLN A 228 -69.77 136.51 -111.74
N GLY A 229 -70.99 136.02 -111.99
CA GLY A 229 -71.81 135.33 -110.99
C GLY A 229 -71.11 134.08 -110.43
N SER A 230 -70.64 133.19 -111.32
CA SER A 230 -69.91 131.99 -110.91
C SER A 230 -68.62 132.31 -110.15
N LEU A 231 -67.89 133.37 -110.55
CA LEU A 231 -66.67 133.80 -109.87
C LEU A 231 -66.95 134.28 -108.44
N ARG A 232 -68.06 134.99 -108.22
CA ARG A 232 -68.49 135.41 -106.87
C ARG A 232 -68.80 134.20 -105.98
N GLU A 233 -69.47 133.18 -106.51
CA GLU A 233 -69.77 131.96 -105.75
C GLU A 233 -68.51 131.15 -105.42
N VAL A 234 -67.60 130.96 -106.40
CA VAL A 234 -66.30 130.31 -106.14
C VAL A 234 -65.50 131.12 -105.11
N GLY A 235 -65.56 132.44 -105.18
CA GLY A 235 -64.94 133.33 -104.22
C GLY A 235 -65.43 133.11 -102.79
N LYS A 236 -66.76 133.04 -102.58
CA LYS A 236 -67.37 132.73 -101.27
C LYS A 236 -66.85 131.41 -100.69
N VAL A 237 -66.74 130.37 -101.52
CA VAL A 237 -66.22 129.05 -101.07
C VAL A 237 -64.76 129.19 -100.62
N ILE A 238 -63.92 129.88 -101.38
CA ILE A 238 -62.50 130.08 -101.02
C ILE A 238 -62.37 130.87 -99.71
N ILE A 239 -63.19 131.90 -99.52
CA ILE A 239 -63.25 132.68 -98.28
C ILE A 239 -63.63 131.76 -97.11
N SER A 240 -64.68 130.95 -97.26
CA SER A 240 -65.13 130.02 -96.22
C SER A 240 -64.08 128.96 -95.89
N LEU A 241 -63.32 128.49 -96.89
CA LEU A 241 -62.27 127.52 -96.70
C LEU A 241 -61.10 128.12 -95.93
N CYS A 242 -60.67 129.34 -96.27
CA CYS A 242 -59.69 130.09 -95.49
C CYS A 242 -60.17 130.27 -94.04
N GLN A 243 -61.40 130.72 -93.81
CA GLN A 243 -61.96 130.91 -92.47
C GLN A 243 -62.03 129.61 -91.66
N SER A 244 -62.43 128.49 -92.27
CA SER A 244 -62.49 127.16 -91.62
C SER A 244 -61.12 126.67 -91.15
N GLN A 245 -60.06 127.10 -91.84
CA GLN A 245 -58.67 126.81 -91.49
C GLN A 245 -58.03 127.95 -90.68
N ASN A 246 -58.83 128.91 -90.17
CA ASN A 246 -58.39 130.10 -89.45
C ASN A 246 -57.34 130.95 -90.20
N LEU A 247 -57.45 131.02 -91.53
CA LEU A 247 -56.59 131.83 -92.39
C LEU A 247 -57.29 133.13 -92.81
N PRO A 248 -56.56 134.26 -92.90
CA PRO A 248 -57.13 135.52 -93.37
C PRO A 248 -57.42 135.46 -94.87
N SER A 249 -58.60 135.91 -95.28
CA SER A 249 -59.02 135.96 -96.68
C SER A 249 -58.93 137.38 -97.25
N SER A 250 -58.05 137.59 -98.22
CA SER A 250 -57.96 138.87 -98.92
C SER A 250 -59.08 139.03 -99.94
N LEU A 251 -59.58 137.92 -100.51
CA LEU A 251 -60.75 137.97 -101.37
C LEU A 251 -61.99 138.38 -100.59
N GLY A 252 -62.15 137.93 -99.34
CA GLY A 252 -63.27 138.30 -98.48
C GLY A 252 -63.30 139.79 -98.17
N GLN A 253 -62.14 140.37 -97.85
CA GLN A 253 -62.02 141.82 -97.63
C GLN A 253 -62.33 142.61 -98.91
N PHE A 254 -61.79 142.16 -100.04
CA PHE A 254 -62.03 142.84 -101.32
C PHE A 254 -63.48 142.70 -101.81
N GLN A 255 -64.09 141.52 -101.64
CA GLN A 255 -65.48 141.27 -101.98
C GLN A 255 -66.41 142.22 -101.22
N GLN A 256 -66.15 142.42 -99.93
CA GLN A 256 -66.94 143.34 -99.10
C GLN A 256 -66.82 144.77 -99.63
N LEU A 257 -65.60 145.23 -99.91
CA LEU A 257 -65.34 146.56 -100.45
C LEU A 257 -65.98 146.80 -101.84
N VAL A 258 -65.93 145.79 -102.71
CA VAL A 258 -66.55 145.84 -104.06
C VAL A 258 -68.08 145.84 -103.97
N GLN A 259 -68.65 145.06 -103.04
CA GLN A 259 -70.08 145.01 -102.83
C GLN A 259 -70.62 146.34 -102.28
N ASP A 260 -69.88 146.99 -101.39
CA ASP A 260 -70.24 148.28 -100.80
C ASP A 260 -70.16 149.45 -101.82
N SER A 261 -69.24 149.37 -102.79
CA SER A 261 -68.98 150.46 -103.74
C SER A 261 -69.71 150.34 -105.08
N MET A 262 -69.93 149.13 -105.61
CA MET A 262 -70.50 148.92 -106.95
C MET A 262 -71.78 148.06 -106.98
N GLY A 263 -72.21 147.53 -105.84
CA GLY A 263 -73.44 146.75 -105.71
C GLY A 263 -73.49 145.53 -106.65
N LEU A 264 -74.66 145.30 -107.24
CA LEU A 264 -74.92 144.15 -108.14
C LEU A 264 -74.61 144.44 -109.62
N ARG A 265 -73.95 145.56 -109.95
CA ARG A 265 -73.60 145.84 -111.34
C ARG A 265 -72.49 144.89 -111.84
N PRO A 266 -72.46 144.61 -113.16
CA PRO A 266 -71.34 143.92 -113.77
C PRO A 266 -70.06 144.72 -113.52
N LEU A 267 -69.05 144.04 -112.98
CA LEU A 267 -67.78 144.64 -112.62
C LEU A 267 -66.97 145.00 -113.87
N PRO A 268 -66.30 146.16 -113.89
CA PRO A 268 -65.32 146.48 -114.92
C PRO A 268 -64.19 145.45 -114.98
N SER A 269 -63.58 145.32 -116.16
CA SER A 269 -62.47 144.38 -116.41
C SER A 269 -61.31 144.53 -115.41
N THR A 270 -60.99 145.77 -115.01
CA THR A 270 -59.94 146.07 -114.03
C THR A 270 -60.25 145.50 -112.65
N THR A 271 -61.47 145.68 -112.15
CA THR A 271 -61.93 145.13 -110.85
C THR A 271 -61.99 143.59 -110.87
N MET A 272 -62.34 143.01 -112.02
CA MET A 272 -62.29 141.55 -112.22
C MET A 272 -60.86 141.00 -112.20
N GLY A 273 -59.91 141.72 -112.79
CA GLY A 273 -58.49 141.41 -112.66
C GLY A 273 -58.03 141.43 -111.19
N HIS A 274 -58.43 142.46 -110.43
CA HIS A 274 -58.14 142.54 -109.00
C HIS A 274 -58.79 141.41 -108.19
N TRP A 275 -60.03 141.01 -108.50
CA TRP A 275 -60.68 139.87 -107.84
C TRP A 275 -59.89 138.58 -108.04
N ALA A 276 -59.47 138.28 -109.27
CA ALA A 276 -58.67 137.10 -109.57
C ALA A 276 -57.33 137.13 -108.79
N VAL A 277 -56.72 138.30 -108.63
CA VAL A 277 -55.50 138.48 -107.81
C VAL A 277 -55.78 138.17 -106.35
N GLU A 278 -56.82 138.73 -105.74
CA GLU A 278 -57.13 138.45 -104.33
C GLU A 278 -57.53 136.98 -104.09
N GLN A 279 -58.27 136.38 -105.02
CA GLN A 279 -58.61 134.96 -105.02
C GLN A 279 -57.35 134.08 -105.11
N SER A 280 -56.39 134.47 -105.94
CA SER A 280 -55.12 133.75 -106.08
C SER A 280 -54.29 133.79 -104.80
N LYS A 281 -54.32 134.90 -104.06
CA LYS A 281 -53.63 135.04 -102.76
C LYS A 281 -54.19 134.07 -101.73
N ASP A 282 -55.51 133.92 -101.69
CA ASP A 282 -56.18 132.99 -100.76
C ASP A 282 -55.90 131.53 -101.09
N LEU A 283 -55.98 131.15 -102.36
CA LEU A 283 -55.58 129.82 -102.83
C LEU A 283 -54.10 129.53 -102.56
N THR A 284 -53.24 130.54 -102.69
CA THR A 284 -51.81 130.41 -102.36
C THR A 284 -51.61 130.18 -100.86
N ARG A 285 -52.35 130.89 -99.99
CA ARG A 285 -52.32 130.66 -98.54
C ARG A 285 -52.78 129.26 -98.16
N LEU A 286 -53.89 128.80 -98.74
CA LEU A 286 -54.40 127.44 -98.51
C LEU A 286 -53.41 126.38 -98.98
N THR A 287 -52.85 126.55 -100.18
CA THR A 287 -51.82 125.64 -100.71
C THR A 287 -50.59 125.58 -99.78
N LYS A 288 -50.13 126.72 -99.25
CA LYS A 288 -49.03 126.76 -98.27
C LYS A 288 -49.39 126.04 -96.96
N HIS A 289 -50.60 126.23 -96.45
CA HIS A 289 -51.05 125.60 -95.21
C HIS A 289 -51.18 124.08 -95.36
N ILE A 290 -51.79 123.60 -96.45
CA ILE A 290 -51.86 122.17 -96.78
C ILE A 290 -50.46 121.59 -96.97
N GLY A 291 -49.57 122.33 -97.62
CA GLY A 291 -48.15 121.96 -97.76
C GLY A 291 -47.46 121.79 -96.41
N ALA A 292 -47.66 122.72 -95.47
CA ALA A 292 -47.09 122.65 -94.12
C ALA A 292 -47.66 121.46 -93.31
N LEU A 293 -48.98 121.22 -93.38
CA LEU A 293 -49.60 120.05 -92.75
C LEU A 293 -49.08 118.74 -93.34
N THR A 294 -48.94 118.66 -94.66
CA THR A 294 -48.40 117.49 -95.36
C THR A 294 -46.95 117.22 -94.94
N GLN A 295 -46.14 118.28 -94.75
CA GLN A 295 -44.78 118.17 -94.24
C GLN A 295 -44.71 117.66 -92.78
N LEU A 296 -45.75 117.87 -91.96
CA LEU A 296 -45.80 117.40 -90.57
C LEU A 296 -46.22 115.93 -90.43
N VAL A 297 -46.94 115.37 -91.41
CA VAL A 297 -47.41 113.97 -91.36
C VAL A 297 -46.25 112.96 -91.35
N GLY A 298 -45.18 113.23 -92.10
CA GLY A 298 -44.00 112.36 -92.16
C GLY A 298 -43.31 112.20 -90.80
N PRO A 299 -42.87 113.30 -90.14
CA PRO A 299 -42.27 113.27 -88.81
C PRO A 299 -43.16 112.60 -87.74
N LEU A 300 -44.47 112.84 -87.77
CA LEU A 300 -45.40 112.23 -86.81
C LEU A 300 -45.54 110.71 -87.02
N ARG A 301 -45.56 110.22 -88.27
CA ARG A 301 -45.53 108.78 -88.55
C ARG A 301 -44.22 108.16 -88.08
N ALA A 302 -43.08 108.80 -88.34
CA ALA A 302 -41.79 108.32 -87.87
C ALA A 302 -41.72 108.27 -86.33
N GLN A 303 -42.25 109.28 -85.63
CA GLN A 303 -42.33 109.28 -84.16
C GLN A 303 -43.24 108.16 -83.63
N LEU A 304 -44.33 107.83 -84.33
CA LEU A 304 -45.20 106.72 -83.97
C LEU A 304 -44.50 105.37 -84.16
N GLU A 305 -43.83 105.15 -85.29
CA GLU A 305 -43.06 103.94 -85.57
C GLU A 305 -41.92 103.75 -84.55
N GLU A 306 -41.21 104.83 -84.19
CA GLU A 306 -40.18 104.82 -83.15
C GLU A 306 -40.78 104.47 -81.78
N ALA A 307 -41.91 105.07 -81.40
CA ALA A 307 -42.59 104.76 -80.13
C ALA A 307 -43.11 103.31 -80.10
N GLU A 308 -43.61 102.78 -81.21
CA GLU A 308 -44.00 101.37 -81.35
C GLU A 308 -42.79 100.44 -81.24
N GLY A 309 -41.67 100.79 -81.88
CA GLY A 309 -40.40 100.09 -81.74
C GLY A 309 -39.90 100.06 -80.29
N GLN A 310 -39.99 101.18 -79.59
CA GLN A 310 -39.65 101.28 -78.16
C GLN A 310 -40.59 100.44 -77.28
N LYS A 311 -41.90 100.47 -77.54
CA LYS A 311 -42.89 99.63 -76.85
C LYS A 311 -42.59 98.15 -77.04
N ASP A 312 -42.27 97.72 -78.26
CA ASP A 312 -41.95 96.32 -78.54
C ASP A 312 -40.59 95.92 -77.97
N GLY A 313 -39.62 96.84 -77.94
CA GLY A 313 -38.36 96.69 -77.22
C GLY A 313 -38.57 96.46 -75.71
N LEU A 314 -39.37 97.30 -75.06
CA LEU A 314 -39.73 97.18 -73.64
C LEU A 314 -40.49 95.88 -73.36
N LYS A 315 -41.46 95.49 -74.22
CA LYS A 315 -42.16 94.19 -74.08
C LYS A 315 -41.20 93.01 -74.12
N LYS A 316 -40.21 93.03 -75.02
CA LYS A 316 -39.18 91.98 -75.09
C LYS A 316 -38.33 91.97 -73.80
N GLN A 317 -37.95 93.13 -73.28
CA GLN A 317 -37.20 93.24 -72.02
C GLN A 317 -38.01 92.70 -70.83
N VAL A 318 -39.29 93.06 -70.71
CA VAL A 318 -40.19 92.53 -69.68
C VAL A 318 -40.28 91.01 -69.78
N GLY A 319 -40.51 90.45 -70.96
CA GLY A 319 -40.56 89.00 -71.16
C GLY A 319 -39.21 88.28 -70.93
N GLN A 320 -38.07 88.97 -71.03
CA GLN A 320 -36.77 88.43 -70.62
C GLN A 320 -36.62 88.43 -69.11
N LEU A 321 -36.99 89.54 -68.45
CA LEU A 321 -36.94 89.67 -66.99
C LEU A 321 -37.89 88.72 -66.28
N GLU A 322 -39.11 88.53 -66.81
CA GLU A 322 -40.08 87.56 -66.29
C GLU A 322 -39.54 86.12 -66.35
N ARG A 323 -38.90 85.74 -67.47
CA ARG A 323 -38.25 84.43 -67.60
C ARG A 323 -37.08 84.28 -66.64
N ALA A 324 -36.23 85.29 -66.51
CA ALA A 324 -35.12 85.28 -65.57
C ALA A 324 -35.61 85.16 -64.11
N LEU A 325 -36.66 85.88 -63.75
CA LEU A 325 -37.28 85.82 -62.42
C LEU A 325 -37.86 84.44 -62.14
N GLN A 326 -38.56 83.83 -63.10
CA GLN A 326 -39.09 82.47 -62.97
C GLN A 326 -37.96 81.44 -62.79
N GLN A 327 -36.85 81.60 -63.52
CA GLN A 327 -35.70 80.72 -63.41
C GLN A 327 -35.02 80.84 -62.04
N GLU A 328 -34.75 82.07 -61.57
CA GLU A 328 -34.25 82.36 -60.21
C GLU A 328 -35.18 81.80 -59.12
N GLN A 329 -36.49 81.97 -59.26
CA GLN A 329 -37.45 81.41 -58.31
C GLN A 329 -37.41 79.87 -58.30
N GLY A 330 -37.26 79.24 -59.47
CA GLY A 330 -37.12 77.80 -59.59
C GLY A 330 -35.81 77.27 -58.99
N GLU A 331 -34.71 78.01 -59.14
CA GLU A 331 -33.42 77.68 -58.52
C GLU A 331 -33.47 77.86 -57.00
N ARG A 332 -34.04 78.96 -56.50
CA ARG A 332 -34.23 79.18 -55.06
C ARG A 332 -35.12 78.12 -54.42
N ARG A 333 -36.18 77.67 -55.11
CA ARG A 333 -37.02 76.57 -54.62
C ARG A 333 -36.22 75.27 -54.53
N ARG A 334 -35.47 74.91 -55.57
CA ARG A 334 -34.62 73.72 -55.55
C ARG A 334 -33.58 73.77 -54.43
N GLN A 335 -32.90 74.91 -54.26
CA GLN A 335 -31.95 75.10 -53.16
C GLN A 335 -32.63 75.00 -51.79
N ALA A 336 -33.84 75.54 -51.62
CA ALA A 336 -34.61 75.42 -50.39
C ALA A 336 -35.03 73.97 -50.11
N ASP A 337 -35.46 73.23 -51.14
CA ASP A 337 -35.83 71.82 -51.03
C ASP A 337 -34.61 70.94 -50.70
N GLU A 338 -33.47 71.16 -51.36
CA GLU A 338 -32.20 70.48 -51.07
C GLU A 338 -31.71 70.78 -49.64
N ALA A 339 -31.76 72.05 -49.21
CA ALA A 339 -31.41 72.43 -47.85
C ALA A 339 -32.36 71.80 -46.81
N ALA A 340 -33.66 71.70 -47.12
CA ALA A 340 -34.63 71.04 -46.26
C ALA A 340 -34.37 69.53 -46.15
N GLN A 341 -34.00 68.87 -47.25
CA GLN A 341 -33.60 67.46 -47.25
C GLN A 341 -32.36 67.24 -46.39
N HIS A 342 -31.31 68.05 -46.57
CA HIS A 342 -30.10 67.96 -45.75
C HIS A 342 -30.35 68.22 -44.26
N LEU A 343 -31.28 69.11 -43.91
CA LEU A 343 -31.68 69.33 -42.51
C LEU A 343 -32.37 68.10 -41.91
N VAL A 344 -33.23 67.42 -42.68
CA VAL A 344 -33.89 66.18 -42.23
C VAL A 344 -32.87 65.06 -42.06
N GLU A 345 -31.96 64.87 -43.02
CA GLU A 345 -30.86 63.90 -42.93
C GLU A 345 -29.97 64.18 -41.72
N TRP A 346 -29.62 65.45 -41.50
CA TRP A 346 -28.80 65.84 -40.36
C TRP A 346 -29.49 65.57 -39.02
N GLU A 347 -30.79 65.86 -38.89
CA GLU A 347 -31.53 65.59 -37.65
C GLU A 347 -31.69 64.08 -37.42
N GLN A 348 -31.89 63.28 -38.48
CA GLN A 348 -31.89 61.82 -38.37
C GLN A 348 -30.53 61.29 -37.90
N ASN A 349 -29.43 61.75 -38.49
CA ASN A 349 -28.07 61.39 -38.09
C ASN A 349 -27.79 61.79 -36.64
N LYS A 350 -28.20 62.99 -36.22
CA LYS A 350 -28.09 63.45 -34.83
C LYS A 350 -28.86 62.55 -33.88
N GLN A 351 -30.10 62.19 -34.19
CA GLN A 351 -30.89 61.27 -33.36
C GLN A 351 -30.28 59.89 -33.29
N GLN A 352 -29.74 59.38 -34.40
CA GLN A 352 -29.04 58.10 -34.46
C GLN A 352 -27.80 58.11 -33.56
N LEU A 353 -26.95 59.13 -33.68
CA LEU A 353 -25.77 59.29 -32.83
C LEU A 353 -26.12 59.41 -31.35
N LEU A 354 -27.22 60.10 -31.00
CA LEU A 354 -27.69 60.19 -29.62
C LEU A 354 -28.10 58.81 -29.07
N LYS A 355 -28.81 58.00 -29.86
CA LYS A 355 -29.18 56.63 -29.50
C LYS A 355 -27.94 55.75 -29.30
N GLU A 356 -27.01 55.78 -30.25
CA GLU A 356 -25.76 55.03 -30.16
C GLU A 356 -24.93 55.45 -28.94
N THR A 357 -24.90 56.76 -28.65
CA THR A 357 -24.21 57.29 -27.45
C THR A 357 -24.89 56.81 -26.17
N SER A 358 -26.23 56.80 -26.09
CA SER A 358 -26.93 56.25 -24.92
C SER A 358 -26.72 54.76 -24.75
N ASP A 359 -26.70 54.00 -25.85
CA ASP A 359 -26.48 52.55 -25.82
C ASP A 359 -25.05 52.23 -25.37
N LEU A 360 -24.06 52.97 -25.88
CA LEU A 360 -22.66 52.85 -25.43
C LEU A 360 -22.54 53.22 -23.95
N LYS A 361 -23.21 54.28 -23.50
CA LYS A 361 -23.20 54.67 -22.08
C LYS A 361 -23.78 53.59 -21.16
N MET A 362 -24.87 52.94 -21.57
CA MET A 362 -25.42 51.80 -20.82
C MET A 362 -24.47 50.60 -20.81
N LYS A 363 -23.83 50.29 -21.94
CA LYS A 363 -22.82 49.21 -22.01
C LYS A 363 -21.63 49.50 -21.09
N VAL A 364 -21.13 50.73 -21.09
CA VAL A 364 -20.04 51.15 -20.18
C VAL A 364 -20.47 50.98 -18.73
N ALA A 365 -21.65 51.47 -18.33
CA ALA A 365 -22.14 51.30 -16.96
C ALA A 365 -22.32 49.81 -16.57
N THR A 366 -22.73 48.97 -17.51
CA THR A 366 -22.86 47.52 -17.28
C THR A 366 -21.49 46.88 -17.06
N LEU A 367 -20.51 47.19 -17.92
CA LEU A 367 -19.14 46.68 -17.80
C LEU A 367 -18.43 47.19 -16.54
N GLU A 368 -18.68 48.44 -16.15
CA GLU A 368 -18.19 49.00 -14.88
C GLU A 368 -18.73 48.20 -13.68
N GLY A 369 -20.04 47.90 -13.67
CA GLY A 369 -20.65 47.05 -12.63
C GLY A 369 -20.10 45.61 -12.62
N GLU A 370 -19.92 44.99 -13.80
CA GLU A 370 -19.29 43.67 -13.91
C GLU A 370 -17.84 43.67 -13.40
N LEU A 371 -17.08 44.73 -13.70
CA LEU A 371 -15.70 44.89 -13.24
C LEU A 371 -15.63 45.04 -11.71
N GLU A 372 -16.49 45.86 -11.12
CA GLU A 372 -16.60 46.00 -9.66
C GLU A 372 -16.94 44.66 -9.01
N GLN A 373 -17.92 43.91 -9.56
CA GLN A 373 -18.29 42.60 -9.03
C GLN A 373 -17.15 41.58 -9.14
N GLN A 374 -16.40 41.57 -10.24
CA GLN A 374 -15.21 40.72 -10.39
C GLN A 374 -14.12 41.10 -9.39
N GLN A 375 -13.94 42.39 -9.10
CA GLN A 375 -12.96 42.87 -8.12
C GLN A 375 -13.35 42.48 -6.68
N GLU A 376 -14.63 42.60 -6.32
CA GLU A 376 -15.14 42.12 -5.03
C GLU A 376 -14.97 40.60 -4.89
N SER A 377 -15.28 39.84 -5.94
CA SER A 377 -15.08 38.39 -6.00
C SER A 377 -13.60 38.02 -5.82
N MET A 378 -12.69 38.73 -6.51
CA MET A 378 -11.25 38.52 -6.38
C MET A 378 -10.77 38.78 -4.96
N GLN A 379 -11.19 39.89 -4.33
CA GLN A 379 -10.85 40.19 -2.93
C GLN A 379 -11.41 39.14 -1.96
N ALA A 380 -12.63 38.65 -2.19
CA ALA A 380 -13.21 37.57 -1.40
C ALA A 380 -12.43 36.24 -1.55
N MET A 381 -11.91 35.96 -2.74
CA MET A 381 -11.06 34.78 -2.96
C MET A 381 -9.67 34.95 -2.35
N GLU A 382 -9.06 36.14 -2.42
CA GLU A 382 -7.78 36.43 -1.78
C GLU A 382 -7.86 36.33 -0.25
N THR A 383 -8.95 36.83 0.36
CA THR A 383 -9.16 36.71 1.81
C THR A 383 -9.33 35.25 2.23
N LYS A 384 -10.11 34.45 1.49
CA LYS A 384 -10.22 33.00 1.72
C LYS A 384 -8.88 32.28 1.55
N ALA A 385 -8.07 32.64 0.55
CA ALA A 385 -6.75 32.05 0.35
C ALA A 385 -5.82 32.32 1.53
N ARG A 386 -5.82 33.55 2.06
CA ARG A 386 -5.06 33.90 3.29
C ARG A 386 -5.52 33.10 4.50
N GLN A 387 -6.84 32.96 4.70
CA GLN A 387 -7.39 32.15 5.80
C GLN A 387 -6.95 30.69 5.71
N LEU A 388 -7.03 30.08 4.52
CA LEU A 388 -6.58 28.70 4.32
C LEU A 388 -5.08 28.54 4.56
N GLN A 389 -4.28 29.55 4.23
CA GLN A 389 -2.84 29.54 4.50
C GLN A 389 -2.54 29.60 6.00
N GLU A 390 -3.26 30.43 6.77
CA GLU A 390 -3.15 30.45 8.23
C GLU A 390 -3.58 29.12 8.86
N GLU A 391 -4.67 28.52 8.38
CA GLU A 391 -5.10 27.19 8.85
C GLU A 391 -4.06 26.11 8.54
N ALA A 392 -3.46 26.13 7.35
CA ALA A 392 -2.40 25.19 7.00
C ALA A 392 -1.18 25.34 7.92
N ALA A 393 -0.79 26.58 8.25
CA ALA A 393 0.29 26.82 9.21
C ALA A 393 -0.05 26.31 10.62
N ARG A 394 -1.29 26.51 11.10
CA ARG A 394 -1.75 25.96 12.39
C ARG A 394 -1.77 24.43 12.38
N ARG A 395 -2.18 23.80 11.28
CA ARG A 395 -2.16 22.33 11.12
C ARG A 395 -0.73 21.80 11.14
N ALA A 396 0.21 22.44 10.46
CA ALA A 396 1.62 22.03 10.45
C ALA A 396 2.25 22.11 11.85
N GLU A 397 1.92 23.12 12.65
CA GLU A 397 2.37 23.21 14.04
C GLU A 397 1.76 22.09 14.91
N ALA A 398 0.46 21.80 14.73
CA ALA A 398 -0.19 20.69 15.42
C ALA A 398 0.42 19.33 15.04
N GLU A 399 0.73 19.10 13.76
CA GLU A 399 1.43 17.90 13.29
C GLU A 399 2.82 17.76 13.93
N ARG A 400 3.55 18.87 14.07
CA ARG A 400 4.85 18.89 14.76
C ARG A 400 4.71 18.51 16.24
N GLN A 401 3.67 18.99 16.92
CA GLN A 401 3.39 18.61 18.31
C GLN A 401 3.01 17.12 18.44
N VAL A 402 2.21 16.59 17.50
CA VAL A 402 1.87 15.16 17.47
C VAL A 402 3.14 14.32 17.29
N GLN A 403 4.02 14.67 16.34
CA GLN A 403 5.30 13.97 16.15
C GLN A 403 6.15 13.97 17.41
N GLN A 404 6.24 15.10 18.12
CA GLN A 404 6.97 15.17 19.40
C GLN A 404 6.36 14.28 20.48
N LEU A 405 5.03 14.18 20.54
CA LEU A 405 4.34 13.29 21.48
C LEU A 405 4.53 11.82 21.10
N GLU A 406 4.50 11.48 19.81
CA GLU A 406 4.77 10.12 19.32
C GLU A 406 6.19 9.67 19.67
N GLU A 407 7.20 10.53 19.49
CA GLU A 407 8.58 10.27 19.91
C GLU A 407 8.68 10.02 21.42
N GLN A 408 7.97 10.80 22.23
CA GLN A 408 7.92 10.59 23.68
C GLN A 408 7.25 9.27 24.06
N VAL A 409 6.15 8.91 23.41
CA VAL A 409 5.46 7.63 23.62
C VAL A 409 6.37 6.46 23.26
N GLN A 410 7.09 6.53 22.13
CA GLN A 410 8.05 5.49 21.73
C GLN A 410 9.19 5.36 22.76
N LEU A 411 9.72 6.47 23.25
CA LEU A 411 10.76 6.45 24.29
C LEU A 411 10.25 5.80 25.59
N LEU A 412 9.05 6.17 26.04
CA LEU A 412 8.44 5.59 27.24
C LEU A 412 8.12 4.11 27.07
N ALA A 413 7.65 3.69 25.89
CA ALA A 413 7.43 2.29 25.55
C ALA A 413 8.75 1.49 25.65
N GLY A 414 9.83 1.99 25.04
CA GLY A 414 11.15 1.35 25.14
C GLY A 414 11.67 1.24 26.58
N ARG A 415 11.41 2.25 27.43
CA ARG A 415 11.73 2.18 28.86
C ARG A 415 10.89 1.14 29.60
N LEU A 416 9.60 1.04 29.29
CA LEU A 416 8.69 0.05 29.86
C LEU A 416 9.11 -1.37 29.48
N ASP A 417 9.48 -1.60 28.22
CA ASP A 417 9.99 -2.89 27.73
C ASP A 417 11.30 -3.25 28.45
N GLY A 418 12.23 -2.30 28.58
CA GLY A 418 13.47 -2.50 29.33
C GLY A 418 13.24 -2.86 30.79
N ALA A 419 12.31 -2.17 31.47
CA ALA A 419 11.93 -2.49 32.84
C ALA A 419 11.26 -3.86 32.94
N SER A 420 10.40 -4.22 31.99
CA SER A 420 9.72 -5.52 31.94
C SER A 420 10.72 -6.67 31.76
N GLN A 421 11.73 -6.49 30.90
CA GLN A 421 12.82 -7.45 30.74
C GLN A 421 13.65 -7.60 32.02
N GLN A 422 13.94 -6.51 32.72
CA GLN A 422 14.64 -6.55 34.01
C GLN A 422 13.84 -7.30 35.08
N ILE A 423 12.52 -7.07 35.16
CA ILE A 423 11.63 -7.81 36.06
C ILE A 423 11.61 -9.30 35.71
N HIS A 424 11.53 -9.64 34.42
CA HIS A 424 11.56 -11.03 33.97
C HIS A 424 12.87 -11.70 34.38
N TRP A 425 14.01 -11.05 34.12
CA TRP A 425 15.32 -11.55 34.54
C TRP A 425 15.40 -11.75 36.05
N ALA A 426 15.00 -10.74 36.84
CA ALA A 426 14.99 -10.83 38.30
C ALA A 426 14.08 -11.95 38.82
N SER A 427 12.92 -12.17 38.19
CA SER A 427 12.02 -13.28 38.51
C SER A 427 12.69 -14.63 38.24
N THR A 428 13.38 -14.78 37.10
CA THR A 428 14.09 -16.03 36.79
C THR A 428 15.24 -16.31 37.76
N GLU A 429 15.98 -15.28 38.19
CA GLU A 429 17.03 -15.44 39.22
C GLU A 429 16.43 -15.79 40.58
N LEU A 430 15.32 -15.16 40.95
CA LEU A 430 14.60 -15.51 42.17
C LEU A 430 14.14 -16.97 42.17
N ASP A 431 13.62 -17.47 41.04
CA ASP A 431 13.18 -18.87 40.94
C ASP A 431 14.36 -19.86 40.99
N LYS A 432 15.54 -19.48 40.47
CA LYS A 432 16.78 -20.26 40.66
C LYS A 432 17.16 -20.33 42.14
N GLU A 433 17.09 -19.22 42.87
CA GLU A 433 17.37 -19.21 44.31
C GLU A 433 16.35 -20.02 45.11
N LYS A 434 15.05 -19.92 44.79
CA LYS A 434 14.02 -20.78 45.39
C LYS A 434 14.34 -22.26 45.16
N ALA A 435 14.70 -22.65 43.93
CA ALA A 435 15.06 -24.03 43.62
C ALA A 435 16.32 -24.51 44.38
N ARG A 436 17.31 -23.63 44.60
CA ARG A 436 18.48 -23.90 45.45
C ARG A 436 18.07 -24.13 46.91
N ILE A 437 17.20 -23.29 47.44
CA ILE A 437 16.67 -23.42 48.80
C ILE A 437 15.91 -24.75 48.94
N ASP A 438 14.99 -25.07 48.02
CA ASP A 438 14.24 -26.33 48.05
C ASP A 438 15.15 -27.57 47.98
N SER A 439 16.25 -27.49 47.22
CA SER A 439 17.27 -28.54 47.19
C SER A 439 17.98 -28.67 48.54
N MET A 440 18.36 -27.55 49.16
CA MET A 440 19.00 -27.52 50.48
C MET A 440 18.07 -28.03 51.58
N VAL A 441 16.77 -27.67 51.54
CA VAL A 441 15.75 -28.19 52.46
C VAL A 441 15.64 -29.71 52.34
N ARG A 442 15.52 -30.25 51.12
CA ARG A 442 15.49 -31.71 50.90
C ARG A 442 16.77 -32.40 51.40
N HIS A 443 17.94 -31.78 51.23
CA HIS A 443 19.19 -32.28 51.78
C HIS A 443 19.18 -32.30 53.31
N GLN A 444 18.71 -31.23 53.94
CA GLN A 444 18.56 -31.12 55.39
C GLN A 444 17.59 -32.17 55.94
N GLU A 445 16.45 -32.39 55.29
CA GLU A 445 15.49 -33.45 55.66
C GLU A 445 16.12 -34.84 55.57
N SER A 446 16.92 -35.10 54.53
CA SER A 446 17.67 -36.35 54.37
C SER A 446 18.73 -36.53 55.44
N LEU A 447 19.44 -35.47 55.82
CA LEU A 447 20.39 -35.52 56.93
C LEU A 447 19.69 -35.78 58.26
N GLN A 448 18.56 -35.13 58.52
CA GLN A 448 17.76 -35.38 59.71
C GLN A 448 17.20 -36.81 59.76
N SER A 449 16.77 -37.38 58.62
CA SER A 449 16.33 -38.78 58.58
C SER A 449 17.49 -39.75 58.87
N LYS A 450 18.70 -39.46 58.35
CA LYS A 450 19.90 -40.24 58.67
C LYS A 450 20.27 -40.13 60.15
N GLN A 451 20.24 -38.93 60.72
CA GLN A 451 20.48 -38.73 62.16
C GLN A 451 19.48 -39.53 63.01
N ARG A 452 18.18 -39.46 62.68
CA ARG A 452 17.15 -40.26 63.36
C ARG A 452 17.40 -41.76 63.25
N ALA A 453 17.78 -42.26 62.07
CA ALA A 453 18.10 -43.67 61.89
C ALA A 453 19.35 -44.10 62.68
N LEU A 454 20.39 -43.27 62.73
CA LEU A 454 21.60 -43.55 63.52
C LEU A 454 21.31 -43.56 65.03
N LEU A 455 20.46 -42.66 65.51
CA LEU A 455 20.01 -42.68 66.91
C LEU A 455 19.25 -43.98 67.22
N GLN A 456 18.33 -44.41 66.36
CA GLN A 456 17.65 -45.70 66.52
C GLN A 456 18.61 -46.89 66.53
N GLN A 457 19.67 -46.86 65.71
CA GLN A 457 20.72 -47.89 65.74
C GLN A 457 21.51 -47.86 67.05
N LEU A 458 21.81 -46.67 67.57
CA LEU A 458 22.49 -46.52 68.85
C LEU A 458 21.62 -47.05 70.00
N ASP A 459 20.33 -46.72 70.01
CA ASP A 459 19.37 -47.26 70.99
C ASP A 459 19.30 -48.80 70.90
N SER A 460 19.28 -49.38 69.69
CA SER A 460 19.30 -50.85 69.54
C SER A 460 20.61 -51.47 70.04
N LEU A 461 21.76 -50.83 69.81
CA LEU A 461 23.05 -51.31 70.30
C LEU A 461 23.17 -51.20 71.81
N ASP A 462 22.63 -50.13 72.42
CA ASP A 462 22.56 -49.99 73.87
C ASP A 462 21.64 -51.07 74.47
N GLN A 463 20.50 -51.35 73.85
CA GLN A 463 19.62 -52.45 74.25
C GLN A 463 20.32 -53.81 74.16
N GLU A 464 21.00 -54.11 73.04
CA GLU A 464 21.82 -55.33 72.89
C GLU A 464 22.92 -55.40 73.95
N ARG A 465 23.57 -54.28 74.29
CA ARG A 465 24.59 -54.23 75.34
C ARG A 465 24.01 -54.55 76.72
N GLU A 466 22.86 -53.99 77.08
CA GLU A 466 22.21 -54.26 78.37
C GLU A 466 21.70 -55.71 78.44
N GLU A 467 21.19 -56.28 77.34
CA GLU A 467 20.83 -57.70 77.25
C GLU A 467 22.03 -58.62 77.41
N LEU A 468 23.15 -58.31 76.73
CA LEU A 468 24.40 -59.03 76.88
C LEU A 468 24.97 -58.91 78.30
N ARG A 469 24.85 -57.73 78.92
CA ARG A 469 25.27 -57.50 80.30
C ARG A 469 24.42 -58.30 81.29
N GLY A 470 23.09 -58.28 81.14
CA GLY A 470 22.20 -59.11 81.94
C GLY A 470 22.50 -60.61 81.78
N SER A 471 22.74 -61.06 80.55
CA SER A 471 23.15 -62.44 80.26
C SER A 471 24.51 -62.79 80.89
N LEU A 472 25.45 -61.85 80.89
CA LEU A 472 26.74 -62.02 81.56
C LEU A 472 26.53 -62.15 83.07
N ASP A 473 25.80 -61.23 83.71
CA ASP A 473 25.50 -61.23 85.14
C ASP A 473 24.82 -62.55 85.57
N GLU A 474 23.85 -63.03 84.78
CA GLU A 474 23.22 -64.35 84.98
C GLU A 474 24.24 -65.49 84.88
N ALA A 475 25.13 -65.46 83.89
CA ALA A 475 26.19 -66.45 83.75
C ALA A 475 27.20 -66.37 84.91
N GLU A 476 27.53 -65.17 85.42
CA GLU A 476 28.41 -65.00 86.58
C GLU A 476 27.76 -65.55 87.85
N ALA A 477 26.47 -65.29 88.07
CA ALA A 477 25.71 -65.84 89.18
C ALA A 477 25.64 -67.38 89.10
N GLN A 478 25.43 -67.94 87.90
CA GLN A 478 25.49 -69.39 87.68
C GLN A 478 26.88 -69.96 87.98
N ARG A 479 27.96 -69.29 87.53
CA ARG A 479 29.33 -69.70 87.87
C ARG A 479 29.57 -69.68 89.37
N ALA A 480 29.18 -68.60 90.06
CA ALA A 480 29.33 -68.49 91.52
C ALA A 480 28.58 -69.60 92.27
N ASN A 481 27.35 -69.93 91.87
CA ASN A 481 26.59 -71.05 92.43
C ASN A 481 27.29 -72.40 92.16
N MET A 482 27.81 -72.62 90.95
CA MET A 482 28.58 -73.83 90.64
C MET A 482 29.88 -73.90 91.44
N GLU A 483 30.57 -72.79 91.67
CA GLU A 483 31.75 -72.70 92.54
C GLU A 483 31.40 -73.03 94.00
N GLU A 484 30.29 -72.52 94.51
CA GLU A 484 29.79 -72.86 95.86
C GLU A 484 29.47 -74.36 95.98
N GLN A 485 28.80 -74.95 94.97
CA GLN A 485 28.56 -76.40 94.90
C GLN A 485 29.87 -77.20 94.81
N LEU A 486 30.86 -76.72 94.05
CA LEU A 486 32.17 -77.37 94.00
C LEU A 486 32.87 -77.34 95.36
N LEU A 487 32.80 -76.22 96.09
CA LEU A 487 33.34 -76.12 97.45
C LEU A 487 32.63 -77.06 98.42
N SER A 488 31.30 -77.19 98.34
CA SER A 488 30.56 -78.12 99.19
C SER A 488 30.97 -79.57 98.91
N VAL A 489 31.05 -79.96 97.64
CA VAL A 489 31.50 -81.30 97.22
C VAL A 489 32.96 -81.55 97.60
N GLN A 490 33.83 -80.53 97.53
CA GLN A 490 35.21 -80.64 98.01
C GLN A 490 35.26 -80.87 99.53
N SER A 491 34.47 -80.14 100.30
CA SER A 491 34.36 -80.34 101.75
C SER A 491 33.83 -81.73 102.10
N GLU A 492 32.79 -82.21 101.42
CA GLU A 492 32.28 -83.58 101.55
C GLU A 492 33.34 -84.62 101.19
N ARG A 493 34.13 -84.38 100.13
CA ARG A 493 35.24 -85.25 99.73
C ARG A 493 36.34 -85.27 100.78
N GLU A 494 36.75 -84.13 101.33
CA GLU A 494 37.76 -84.03 102.40
C GLU A 494 37.29 -84.72 103.68
N GLN A 495 36.02 -84.56 104.03
CA GLN A 495 35.39 -85.26 105.15
C GLN A 495 35.38 -86.77 104.91
N GLY A 496 35.00 -87.21 103.71
CA GLY A 496 35.06 -88.62 103.30
C GLY A 496 36.48 -89.18 103.32
N GLN A 497 37.48 -88.41 102.85
CA GLN A 497 38.90 -88.80 102.92
C GLN A 497 39.37 -88.94 104.36
N SER A 498 39.02 -88.00 105.24
CA SER A 498 39.33 -88.08 106.67
C SER A 498 38.69 -89.31 107.31
N GLN A 499 37.45 -89.64 106.93
CA GLN A 499 36.77 -90.85 107.41
C GLN A 499 37.43 -92.14 106.90
N VAL A 500 37.87 -92.17 105.65
CA VAL A 500 38.63 -93.31 105.08
C VAL A 500 39.99 -93.47 105.78
N LEU A 501 40.71 -92.38 106.04
CA LEU A 501 41.96 -92.42 106.80
C LEU A 501 41.75 -92.97 108.21
N ALA A 502 40.71 -92.51 108.91
CA ALA A 502 40.34 -93.04 110.22
C ALA A 502 40.00 -94.55 110.17
N GLN A 503 39.26 -95.00 109.14
CA GLN A 503 39.00 -96.43 108.92
C GLN A 503 40.28 -97.22 108.60
N GLN A 504 41.23 -96.63 107.88
CA GLN A 504 42.50 -97.26 107.54
C GLN A 504 43.41 -97.41 108.77
N GLU A 505 43.48 -96.40 109.63
CA GLU A 505 44.18 -96.48 110.93
C GLU A 505 43.58 -97.55 111.84
N LEU A 506 42.25 -97.64 111.90
CA LEU A 506 41.55 -98.69 112.64
C LEU A 506 41.83 -100.09 112.08
N LEU A 507 41.85 -100.25 110.75
CA LEU A 507 42.22 -101.53 110.14
C LEU A 507 43.67 -101.91 110.46
N GLN A 508 44.60 -100.95 110.46
CA GLN A 508 45.98 -101.21 110.85
C GLN A 508 46.11 -101.61 112.32
N SER A 509 45.35 -101.01 113.24
CA SER A 509 45.36 -101.42 114.65
C SER A 509 44.80 -102.83 114.84
N LEU A 510 43.68 -103.14 114.19
CA LEU A 510 43.10 -104.49 114.18
C LEU A 510 44.06 -105.52 113.55
N GLN A 511 44.84 -105.13 112.53
CA GLN A 511 45.82 -106.02 111.92
C GLN A 511 47.04 -106.25 112.82
N ARG A 512 47.47 -105.26 113.61
CA ARG A 512 48.48 -105.46 114.67
C ARG A 512 47.96 -106.37 115.78
N GLU A 513 46.70 -106.19 116.22
CA GLU A 513 46.07 -107.11 117.17
C GLU A 513 45.99 -108.53 116.62
N LYS A 514 45.57 -108.69 115.36
CA LYS A 514 45.55 -109.99 114.67
C LYS A 514 46.93 -110.63 114.66
N GLN A 515 47.98 -109.89 114.29
CA GLN A 515 49.36 -110.41 114.30
C GLN A 515 49.81 -110.80 115.72
N GLY A 516 49.48 -110.00 116.74
CA GLY A 516 49.76 -110.33 118.14
C GLY A 516 49.05 -111.60 118.60
N LEU A 517 47.79 -111.79 118.20
CA LEU A 517 47.03 -113.01 118.46
C LEU A 517 47.60 -114.22 117.70
N GLU A 518 47.99 -114.05 116.44
CA GLU A 518 48.65 -115.09 115.64
C GLU A 518 49.97 -115.52 116.28
N GLN A 519 50.79 -114.56 116.74
CA GLN A 519 52.05 -114.83 117.44
C GLN A 519 51.84 -115.56 118.78
N ALA A 520 50.85 -115.13 119.57
CA ALA A 520 50.49 -115.82 120.81
C ALA A 520 50.00 -117.26 120.53
N THR A 521 49.29 -117.46 119.42
CA THR A 521 48.85 -118.80 118.98
C THR A 521 50.04 -119.67 118.57
N THR A 522 51.05 -119.12 117.87
CA THR A 522 52.26 -119.88 117.51
C THR A 522 53.11 -120.22 118.73
N ASP A 523 53.24 -119.31 119.70
CA ASP A 523 53.97 -119.57 120.94
C ASP A 523 53.27 -120.66 121.77
N LEU A 524 51.94 -120.63 121.81
CA LEU A 524 51.12 -121.71 122.39
C LEU A 524 51.30 -123.05 121.64
N GLN A 525 51.38 -123.04 120.31
CA GLN A 525 51.65 -124.26 119.54
C GLN A 525 53.04 -124.84 119.80
N LEU A 526 54.06 -123.99 119.95
CA LEU A 526 55.42 -124.42 120.28
C LEU A 526 55.50 -125.01 121.68
N THR A 527 54.87 -124.39 122.67
CA THR A 527 54.81 -124.92 124.04
C THR A 527 54.03 -126.24 124.11
N ILE A 528 52.94 -126.38 123.35
CA ILE A 528 52.23 -127.67 123.20
C ILE A 528 53.17 -128.72 122.60
N SER A 529 53.94 -128.38 121.56
CA SER A 529 54.87 -129.30 120.90
C SER A 529 56.02 -129.73 121.82
N GLU A 530 56.53 -128.83 122.66
CA GLU A 530 57.54 -129.16 123.68
C GLU A 530 57.00 -130.10 124.76
N LEU A 531 55.78 -129.85 125.26
CA LEU A 531 55.10 -130.72 126.21
C LEU A 531 54.79 -132.11 125.59
N GLU A 532 54.43 -132.17 124.32
CA GLU A 532 54.23 -133.43 123.59
C GLU A 532 55.53 -134.24 123.46
N ARG A 533 56.67 -133.57 123.22
CA ARG A 533 57.99 -134.22 123.19
C ARG A 533 58.38 -134.78 124.56
N GLU A 534 58.18 -134.01 125.64
CA GLU A 534 58.42 -134.49 127.01
C GLU A 534 57.55 -135.72 127.35
N LEU A 535 56.30 -135.76 126.89
CA LEU A 535 55.42 -136.92 127.05
C LEU A 535 55.92 -138.17 126.31
N VAL A 536 56.50 -138.02 125.13
CA VAL A 536 57.08 -139.14 124.37
C VAL A 536 58.34 -139.66 125.06
N GLU A 537 59.22 -138.77 125.51
CA GLU A 537 60.44 -139.15 126.25
C GLU A 537 60.10 -139.88 127.55
N LEU A 538 59.09 -139.42 128.31
CA LEU A 538 58.62 -140.09 129.52
C LEU A 538 58.03 -141.47 129.22
N ARG A 539 57.25 -141.63 128.14
CA ARG A 539 56.71 -142.93 127.71
C ARG A 539 57.80 -143.91 127.26
N GLU A 540 58.85 -143.45 126.59
CA GLU A 540 59.99 -144.29 126.21
C GLU A 540 60.83 -144.70 127.42
N ARG A 541 60.99 -143.80 128.39
CA ARG A 541 61.61 -144.10 129.68
C ARG A 541 60.84 -145.19 130.43
N GLU A 542 59.52 -145.08 130.45
CA GLU A 542 58.63 -146.05 131.09
C GLU A 542 58.66 -147.42 130.37
N ARG A 543 58.71 -147.43 129.04
CA ARG A 543 58.85 -148.66 128.24
C ARG A 543 60.18 -149.38 128.49
N LEU A 544 61.29 -148.64 128.63
CA LEU A 544 62.60 -149.21 128.91
C LEU A 544 62.71 -149.74 130.36
N LEU A 545 62.01 -149.11 131.31
CA LEU A 545 61.91 -149.54 132.71
C LEU A 545 61.19 -150.89 132.90
N VAL A 546 60.36 -151.31 131.94
CA VAL A 546 59.61 -152.59 131.99
C VAL A 546 60.37 -153.76 131.36
N ALA A 547 61.27 -153.52 130.40
CA ALA A 547 61.92 -154.57 129.61
C ALA A 547 63.19 -155.18 130.25
N PHE A 548 63.87 -154.47 131.15
CA PHE A 548 65.13 -154.92 131.75
C PHE A 548 65.22 -154.57 133.25
N PRO A 549 64.63 -155.40 134.14
CA PRO A 549 64.57 -155.11 135.57
C PRO A 549 65.94 -155.16 136.29
N ASP A 550 66.93 -155.82 135.68
CA ASP A 550 68.19 -156.21 136.35
C ASP A 550 69.36 -155.22 136.11
N LEU A 551 69.13 -154.12 135.38
CA LEU A 551 70.11 -153.07 135.14
C LEU A 551 69.68 -151.75 135.79
N HIS A 552 70.25 -151.54 136.98
CA HIS A 552 70.31 -150.32 137.78
C HIS A 552 69.37 -150.14 138.98
N ARG A 553 70.09 -150.11 140.11
CA ARG A 553 69.77 -149.77 141.49
C ARG A 553 69.45 -148.26 141.61
N PRO A 554 68.39 -147.87 142.33
CA PRO A 554 68.05 -146.47 142.53
C PRO A 554 68.92 -145.82 143.62
N ILE A 555 69.48 -144.67 143.27
CA ILE A 555 70.15 -143.67 144.12
C ILE A 555 69.72 -142.35 143.43
N GLU A 556 68.99 -141.40 143.98
CA GLU A 556 68.55 -141.09 145.35
C GLU A 556 67.01 -140.93 145.40
N ALA A 557 66.26 -141.54 146.30
CA ALA A 557 66.23 -141.29 147.74
C ALA A 557 66.04 -139.80 148.08
N GLN A 558 64.83 -139.28 147.87
CA GLN A 558 64.31 -138.10 148.57
C GLN A 558 62.76 -138.08 148.52
N ILE A 559 62.14 -139.17 148.98
CA ILE A 559 60.80 -139.12 149.57
C ILE A 559 60.89 -139.73 150.98
N PRO A 560 60.37 -139.08 152.03
CA PRO A 560 60.65 -139.41 153.42
C PRO A 560 59.89 -140.66 153.89
N SER A 561 60.50 -141.41 154.82
CA SER A 561 59.88 -142.51 155.57
C SER A 561 58.53 -142.07 156.15
N SER A 562 57.45 -142.80 155.85
CA SER A 562 56.12 -142.47 156.38
C SER A 562 55.91 -142.92 157.82
N GLY A 563 56.89 -143.61 158.44
CA GLY A 563 56.78 -144.01 159.86
C GLY A 563 55.52 -144.82 160.21
N ASN A 564 54.81 -145.33 159.20
CA ASN A 564 53.53 -146.00 159.32
C ASN A 564 53.56 -147.28 158.48
N VAL A 565 53.64 -148.42 159.17
CA VAL A 565 53.74 -149.76 158.56
C VAL A 565 52.58 -150.05 157.61
N THR A 566 51.41 -149.43 157.82
CA THR A 566 50.23 -149.62 156.96
C THR A 566 50.39 -148.98 155.58
N ASP A 567 50.95 -147.76 155.50
CA ASP A 567 51.13 -147.06 154.22
C ASP A 567 52.23 -147.71 153.37
N ASP A 568 53.28 -148.23 154.00
CA ASP A 568 54.34 -148.96 153.30
C ASP A 568 53.85 -150.33 152.81
N MET A 569 53.00 -151.02 153.59
CA MET A 569 52.31 -152.21 153.12
C MET A 569 51.32 -151.90 151.99
N GLU A 570 50.61 -150.77 152.03
CA GLU A 570 49.68 -150.37 150.99
C GLU A 570 50.40 -150.01 149.68
N ARG A 571 51.55 -149.33 149.74
CA ARG A 571 52.40 -149.12 148.55
C ARG A 571 52.99 -150.42 148.03
N GLN A 572 53.34 -151.35 148.91
CA GLN A 572 53.83 -152.68 148.52
C GLN A 572 52.72 -153.57 147.96
N VAL A 573 51.48 -153.42 148.43
CA VAL A 573 50.27 -154.02 147.86
C VAL A 573 49.93 -153.37 146.51
N GLN A 574 50.04 -152.04 146.36
CA GLN A 574 49.88 -151.37 145.07
C GLN A 574 50.95 -151.82 144.05
N ALA A 575 52.20 -152.00 144.49
CA ALA A 575 53.26 -152.56 143.66
C ALA A 575 52.96 -154.02 143.25
N ASN A 576 52.42 -154.83 144.17
CA ASN A 576 51.95 -156.17 143.88
C ASN A 576 50.69 -156.19 142.98
N ASP A 577 49.78 -155.23 143.11
CA ASP A 577 48.58 -155.08 142.28
C ASP A 577 48.93 -154.66 140.84
N ILE A 578 49.94 -153.81 140.67
CA ILE A 578 50.50 -153.48 139.34
C ILE A 578 51.17 -154.73 138.76
N ARG A 579 51.96 -155.46 139.56
CA ARG A 579 52.58 -156.73 139.14
C ARG A 579 51.55 -157.79 138.75
N ILE A 580 50.43 -157.87 139.46
CA ILE A 580 49.30 -158.75 139.14
C ILE A 580 48.59 -158.28 137.86
N ARG A 581 48.34 -156.99 137.67
CA ARG A 581 47.75 -156.46 136.42
C ARG A 581 48.60 -156.73 135.19
N VAL A 582 49.92 -156.53 135.27
CA VAL A 582 50.85 -156.82 134.18
C VAL A 582 50.94 -158.33 133.90
N LEU A 583 50.97 -159.16 134.95
CA LEU A 583 50.89 -160.62 134.80
C LEU A 583 49.52 -161.07 134.27
N GLN A 584 48.44 -160.34 134.53
CA GLN A 584 47.10 -160.60 133.98
C GLN A 584 46.99 -160.16 132.53
N GLU A 585 47.62 -159.05 132.12
CA GLU A 585 47.70 -158.64 130.71
C GLU A 585 48.54 -159.62 129.90
N GLU A 586 49.70 -160.06 130.39
CA GLU A 586 50.53 -161.07 129.73
C GLU A 586 49.83 -162.45 129.71
N ASN A 587 49.20 -162.87 130.81
CA ASN A 587 48.37 -164.09 130.79
C ASN A 587 47.13 -163.94 129.89
N GLY A 588 46.55 -162.75 129.76
CA GLY A 588 45.46 -162.45 128.84
C GLY A 588 45.91 -162.54 127.38
N ARG A 589 47.11 -162.04 127.08
CA ARG A 589 47.76 -162.16 125.77
C ARG A 589 48.11 -163.62 125.43
N LEU A 590 48.64 -164.36 126.40
CA LEU A 590 48.94 -165.80 126.27
C LEU A 590 47.68 -166.66 126.18
N ARG A 591 46.61 -166.33 126.90
CA ARG A 591 45.29 -166.99 126.77
C ARG A 591 44.61 -166.65 125.46
N SER A 592 44.75 -165.43 124.94
CA SER A 592 44.22 -165.04 123.63
C SER A 592 45.00 -165.73 122.48
N MET A 593 46.31 -165.89 122.62
CA MET A 593 47.12 -166.72 121.70
C MET A 593 46.81 -168.21 121.83
N LEU A 594 46.65 -168.75 123.04
CA LEU A 594 46.28 -170.17 123.25
C LEU A 594 44.84 -170.47 122.83
N SER A 595 43.92 -169.52 122.96
CA SER A 595 42.55 -169.65 122.43
C SER A 595 42.56 -169.64 120.90
N LYS A 596 43.37 -168.78 120.27
CA LYS A 596 43.57 -168.80 118.80
C LYS A 596 44.29 -170.08 118.32
N ILE A 597 45.20 -170.65 119.11
CA ILE A 597 45.88 -171.92 118.78
C ILE A 597 44.94 -173.13 119.01
N ARG A 598 44.08 -173.10 120.04
CA ARG A 598 43.11 -174.17 120.33
C ARG A 598 41.89 -174.14 119.41
N GLU A 599 41.44 -172.97 118.96
CA GLU A 599 40.39 -172.86 117.93
C GLU A 599 40.84 -173.43 116.58
N VAL A 600 42.12 -173.35 116.24
CA VAL A 600 42.62 -173.96 114.99
C VAL A 600 42.91 -175.46 115.16
N ALA A 601 43.23 -175.94 116.37
CA ALA A 601 43.49 -177.37 116.61
C ALA A 601 42.21 -178.25 116.70
N GLN A 602 41.01 -177.68 116.82
CA GLN A 602 39.74 -178.42 116.92
C GLN A 602 38.82 -178.33 115.69
N GLN A 603 39.12 -177.47 114.72
CA GLN A 603 38.52 -177.58 113.40
C GLN A 603 39.37 -178.58 112.60
N GLY A 604 38.84 -179.75 112.29
CA GLY A 604 39.46 -180.72 111.39
C GLY A 604 39.57 -180.21 109.93
N SER A 605 40.29 -179.12 109.72
CA SER A 605 40.65 -178.53 108.43
C SER A 605 42.12 -178.80 108.15
N LEU A 606 42.40 -180.09 107.94
CA LEU A 606 43.24 -180.47 106.81
C LEU A 606 42.74 -179.72 105.58
N LYS A 607 43.57 -178.86 105.00
CA LYS A 607 44.07 -179.11 103.65
C LYS A 607 45.24 -178.19 103.30
N LEU A 608 46.36 -178.85 103.05
CA LEU A 608 47.31 -178.44 102.03
C LEU A 608 46.56 -178.02 100.75
N ILE A 609 46.95 -176.87 100.22
CA ILE A 609 47.35 -176.56 98.83
C ILE A 609 46.60 -177.34 97.72
N PRO A 610 46.02 -176.65 96.73
CA PRO A 610 46.70 -176.60 95.43
C PRO A 610 47.04 -175.14 95.08
N GLN A 611 48.30 -174.75 94.94
CA GLN A 611 49.08 -174.98 93.72
C GLN A 611 48.41 -174.25 92.55
N ASP A 612 48.43 -172.91 92.62
CA ASP A 612 48.99 -172.01 91.60
C ASP A 612 48.99 -170.54 92.08
N GLN A 613 50.18 -169.93 92.12
CA GLN A 613 50.55 -168.57 91.65
C GLN A 613 49.69 -167.35 92.08
N LEU A 614 50.19 -166.45 92.96
CA LEU A 614 51.04 -165.26 92.70
C LEU A 614 50.26 -163.99 92.22
N TRP A 615 50.20 -162.97 93.12
CA TRP A 615 49.90 -161.51 92.93
C TRP A 615 48.44 -160.96 93.00
N ALA A 616 48.16 -160.00 93.94
CA ALA A 616 47.34 -158.75 93.84
C ALA A 616 46.63 -158.25 95.16
N PRO A 617 46.34 -156.92 95.36
CA PRO A 617 46.57 -156.20 96.65
C PRO A 617 45.37 -155.30 97.19
N PRO A 618 45.51 -154.28 98.10
CA PRO A 618 45.05 -154.41 99.51
C PRO A 618 44.27 -153.24 100.20
N SER A 619 43.75 -153.56 101.41
CA SER A 619 43.56 -152.78 102.67
C SER A 619 42.32 -151.88 102.95
N LYS A 620 41.70 -152.14 104.12
CA LYS A 620 40.44 -151.62 104.73
C LYS A 620 40.67 -150.46 105.73
N GLY A 621 39.65 -149.59 105.88
CA GLY A 621 39.53 -148.55 106.92
C GLY A 621 38.52 -148.85 108.03
N ILE A 622 38.26 -147.86 108.90
CA ILE A 622 37.13 -147.79 109.87
C ILE A 622 36.60 -146.33 109.96
N GLN A 623 35.27 -146.19 110.06
CA GLN A 623 34.40 -145.01 109.86
C GLN A 623 34.11 -144.18 111.14
N ARG A 624 33.62 -142.93 110.95
CA ARG A 624 32.57 -142.26 111.78
C ARG A 624 31.86 -141.14 110.98
N ALA A 625 30.54 -140.97 111.19
CA ALA A 625 29.62 -140.09 110.43
C ALA A 625 28.90 -139.00 111.30
N VAL A 626 28.79 -137.75 110.78
CA VAL A 626 27.63 -136.81 110.52
C VAL A 626 26.49 -136.70 111.60
N PRO A 627 25.82 -135.53 111.94
CA PRO A 627 25.02 -134.69 111.01
C PRO A 627 24.64 -133.18 111.26
N ALA A 628 24.25 -132.51 110.14
CA ALA A 628 23.18 -131.53 109.79
C ALA A 628 22.76 -130.29 110.65
N ALA A 629 22.59 -129.10 110.00
CA ALA A 629 21.37 -128.25 110.00
C ALA A 629 21.49 -126.89 109.22
N GLN A 630 20.46 -126.54 108.42
CA GLN A 630 19.81 -125.22 108.14
C GLN A 630 20.64 -123.98 107.67
N ALA A 631 20.17 -123.02 106.83
CA ALA A 631 18.94 -122.75 106.08
C ALA A 631 19.13 -121.57 105.07
N GLN A 632 18.48 -121.68 103.90
CA GLN A 632 17.62 -120.70 103.17
C GLN A 632 18.08 -119.27 102.81
N LYS A 633 18.11 -118.98 101.48
CA LYS A 633 17.22 -118.06 100.68
C LYS A 633 17.84 -116.66 100.46
N ALA A 634 17.55 -115.85 99.43
CA ALA A 634 16.95 -115.93 98.09
C ALA A 634 17.10 -114.50 97.47
N SER A 635 17.11 -114.35 96.14
CA SER A 635 16.98 -113.07 95.39
C SER A 635 15.61 -112.38 95.64
N PRO A 636 15.31 -111.11 95.22
CA PRO A 636 15.31 -110.59 93.82
C PRO A 636 15.67 -109.07 93.63
N GLY A 637 15.69 -108.57 92.37
CA GLY A 637 15.91 -107.14 91.95
C GLY A 637 14.70 -106.20 92.21
N PRO A 638 14.35 -105.18 91.37
CA PRO A 638 14.97 -104.62 90.13
C PRO A 638 14.79 -103.07 89.91
N LEU A 639 15.04 -102.59 88.66
CA LEU A 639 14.55 -101.35 87.96
C LEU A 639 15.28 -100.02 88.24
N GLY A 640 15.56 -99.11 87.28
CA GLY A 640 15.33 -98.92 85.83
C GLY A 640 16.29 -97.78 85.38
N ARG A 641 16.38 -97.25 84.14
CA ARG A 641 15.51 -97.18 82.96
C ARG A 641 16.32 -96.48 81.84
N ARG A 642 16.28 -97.06 80.61
CA ARG A 642 16.25 -96.48 79.21
C ARG A 642 17.03 -95.20 78.86
N HIS A 643 17.43 -94.88 77.63
CA HIS A 643 17.60 -95.46 76.27
C HIS A 643 18.08 -94.27 75.41
N LEU A 644 18.84 -94.51 74.34
CA LEU A 644 18.56 -93.98 72.98
C LEU A 644 19.62 -94.49 71.97
N PRO A 645 19.17 -95.08 70.85
CA PRO A 645 19.87 -94.85 69.58
C PRO A 645 18.90 -94.52 68.42
N SER A 646 19.47 -93.89 67.39
CA SER A 646 19.09 -93.93 65.96
C SER A 646 17.80 -93.24 65.50
N SER A 647 17.86 -92.44 64.42
CA SER A 647 17.40 -92.83 63.06
C SER A 647 17.13 -91.64 62.12
N ARG A 648 17.22 -91.92 60.80
CA ARG A 648 17.07 -91.02 59.64
C ARG A 648 15.61 -90.87 59.17
N THR A 649 15.27 -89.68 58.63
CA THR A 649 14.31 -89.33 57.51
C THR A 649 12.85 -89.82 57.57
N PRO A 650 11.88 -89.37 56.72
CA PRO A 650 11.72 -88.19 55.82
C PRO A 650 10.34 -87.48 55.95
N SER A 651 10.06 -86.54 55.03
CA SER A 651 8.74 -86.26 54.40
C SER A 651 8.03 -84.94 54.71
N ALA A 652 7.32 -84.51 53.68
CA ALA A 652 6.75 -83.21 53.37
C ALA A 652 5.44 -82.88 54.11
N GLY A 653 5.10 -81.58 54.14
CA GLY A 653 3.75 -81.12 54.51
C GLY A 653 3.59 -79.61 54.74
N ARG A 654 3.27 -78.88 53.66
CA ARG A 654 2.20 -77.85 53.52
C ARG A 654 2.14 -76.60 54.45
N THR A 655 1.88 -75.45 53.77
CA THR A 655 0.89 -74.35 54.06
C THR A 655 1.40 -72.94 54.47
N LEU A 656 1.18 -71.95 53.56
CA LEU A 656 0.84 -70.49 53.71
C LEU A 656 1.74 -69.56 54.59
N PRO A 657 1.47 -68.22 54.64
CA PRO A 657 1.75 -67.17 53.65
C PRO A 657 2.62 -66.02 54.24
N CYS A 658 2.68 -64.86 53.55
CA CYS A 658 3.18 -63.53 53.98
C CYS A 658 4.54 -63.03 53.45
N GLN A 659 4.41 -62.00 52.59
CA GLN A 659 5.00 -60.66 52.69
C GLN A 659 6.53 -60.40 52.69
N LEU A 660 6.84 -59.40 51.85
CA LEU A 660 7.75 -58.26 52.02
C LEU A 660 9.21 -58.35 51.51
N GLN A 661 9.47 -57.34 50.68
CA GLN A 661 10.68 -56.54 50.50
C GLN A 661 11.96 -57.17 49.95
N ALA A 662 12.27 -56.78 48.71
CA ALA A 662 13.62 -56.35 48.33
C ALA A 662 13.53 -55.21 47.30
N SER A 663 14.14 -54.07 47.62
CA SER A 663 14.68 -53.08 46.68
C SER A 663 16.18 -53.40 46.45
N PRO A 664 16.95 -52.66 45.65
CA PRO A 664 16.77 -52.24 44.25
C PRO A 664 18.03 -52.61 43.41
N LEU A 665 18.03 -52.40 42.09
CA LEU A 665 19.09 -51.62 41.37
C LEU A 665 18.90 -51.65 39.85
N GLN A 666 18.98 -50.43 39.30
CA GLN A 666 19.52 -50.05 37.99
C GLN A 666 18.74 -50.33 36.68
N GLN A 667 18.28 -49.20 36.11
CA GLN A 667 18.58 -48.67 34.75
C GLN A 667 18.36 -49.62 33.55
N SER A 668 17.69 -49.25 32.46
CA SER A 668 17.16 -47.97 32.01
C SER A 668 16.25 -48.18 30.77
N CYS A 669 15.25 -47.30 30.67
CA CYS A 669 14.66 -46.72 29.46
C CYS A 669 13.99 -47.62 28.40
N SER A 670 12.68 -47.79 28.56
CA SER A 670 11.69 -47.81 27.47
C SER A 670 10.81 -46.55 27.53
N ARG A 671 10.42 -46.05 26.35
CA ARG A 671 9.33 -45.08 26.01
C ARG A 671 8.02 -45.33 26.80
N PRO A 672 6.91 -44.53 26.70
CA PRO A 672 6.61 -43.31 25.93
C PRO A 672 5.85 -42.23 26.78
N SER A 673 5.43 -41.07 26.26
CA SER A 673 4.03 -40.82 25.88
C SER A 673 3.81 -39.37 25.41
N LYS A 674 2.87 -39.26 24.47
CA LYS A 674 2.32 -38.12 23.71
C LYS A 674 1.77 -36.98 24.59
N SER A 675 1.86 -35.72 24.15
CA SER A 675 0.74 -35.00 23.47
C SER A 675 0.94 -33.48 23.34
N SER A 676 0.46 -32.94 22.21
CA SER A 676 0.14 -31.53 21.89
C SER A 676 1.34 -30.59 21.70
N LEU A 677 1.31 -29.53 20.91
CA LEU A 677 0.26 -28.83 20.15
C LEU A 677 1.00 -28.05 19.04
N GLU A 678 0.24 -27.65 18.02
CA GLU A 678 0.64 -26.96 16.80
C GLU A 678 1.40 -25.64 17.05
N ASP A 679 2.40 -25.38 16.20
CA ASP A 679 2.90 -24.03 15.93
C ASP A 679 3.51 -23.98 14.52
N MET A 680 2.82 -23.33 13.57
CA MET A 680 3.44 -22.35 12.68
C MET A 680 2.40 -21.66 11.80
N THR A 681 2.12 -20.40 12.12
CA THR A 681 1.37 -19.47 11.26
C THR A 681 2.18 -18.22 10.98
N HIS A 682 2.29 -17.91 9.69
CA HIS A 682 2.26 -16.59 9.02
C HIS A 682 3.13 -15.40 9.49
N SER A 683 3.96 -14.89 8.57
CA SER A 683 4.03 -13.46 8.21
C SER A 683 4.87 -13.30 6.92
N THR A 684 4.29 -13.02 5.74
CA THR A 684 3.98 -11.72 5.10
C THR A 684 5.10 -10.67 4.99
N ASN A 685 5.46 -10.42 3.72
CA ASN A 685 5.73 -9.15 3.04
C ASN A 685 7.13 -8.48 3.04
N CYS A 686 7.50 -8.19 1.78
CA CYS A 686 8.21 -7.02 1.26
C CYS A 686 9.68 -6.76 1.64
N ALA A 687 10.56 -6.99 0.66
CA ALA A 687 11.23 -5.90 -0.06
C ALA A 687 12.16 -6.45 -1.16
N GLN A 688 11.74 -6.39 -2.43
CA GLN A 688 12.68 -6.43 -3.55
C GLN A 688 12.36 -5.32 -4.54
N ASN A 689 13.37 -4.46 -4.72
CA ASN A 689 13.37 -3.27 -5.56
C ASN A 689 13.13 -3.59 -7.06
N PRO A 690 12.38 -2.73 -7.79
CA PRO A 690 11.98 -2.97 -9.17
C PRO A 690 12.88 -2.20 -10.16
N ILE A 691 14.00 -2.79 -10.60
CA ILE A 691 14.77 -2.24 -11.75
C ILE A 691 15.07 -3.31 -12.82
N ARG A 692 14.70 -4.58 -12.62
CA ARG A 692 15.07 -5.68 -13.53
C ARG A 692 13.98 -6.22 -14.46
N ALA A 693 12.81 -5.59 -14.53
CA ALA A 693 11.70 -6.08 -15.37
C ALA A 693 11.58 -5.40 -16.76
N LEU A 694 12.30 -4.30 -17.03
CA LEU A 694 12.14 -3.51 -18.27
C LEU A 694 13.05 -3.90 -19.44
N ALA A 695 13.62 -5.12 -19.45
CA ALA A 695 14.50 -5.57 -20.53
C ALA A 695 14.02 -6.84 -21.27
N ARG A 696 12.86 -7.41 -20.92
CA ARG A 696 12.40 -8.70 -21.49
C ARG A 696 11.14 -8.64 -22.38
N LEU A 697 10.54 -7.46 -22.57
CA LEU A 697 9.31 -7.31 -23.38
C LEU A 697 9.50 -6.57 -24.72
N ARG A 698 10.74 -6.44 -25.21
CA ARG A 698 11.03 -5.78 -26.51
C ARG A 698 11.22 -6.74 -27.70
N ARG A 699 10.88 -8.02 -27.54
CA ARG A 699 10.89 -9.01 -28.65
C ARG A 699 9.68 -9.93 -28.56
N ARG A 700 8.58 -9.49 -29.14
CA ARG A 700 7.59 -10.32 -29.87
C ARG A 700 6.51 -9.37 -30.37
N LEU A 701 5.99 -9.67 -31.57
CA LEU A 701 4.91 -9.00 -32.30
C LEU A 701 5.34 -7.92 -33.33
N SER A 702 5.95 -8.40 -34.42
CA SER A 702 5.59 -7.98 -35.79
C SER A 702 5.40 -9.25 -36.63
N PRO A 703 4.34 -9.39 -37.44
CA PRO A 703 4.14 -10.55 -38.31
C PRO A 703 4.73 -10.36 -39.72
N GLY A 704 5.47 -11.38 -40.20
CA GLY A 704 5.87 -11.64 -41.61
C GLY A 704 6.97 -10.70 -42.17
N GLN A 705 7.92 -11.10 -43.03
CA GLN A 705 8.10 -12.27 -43.91
C GLN A 705 9.54 -12.21 -44.50
N GLY A 706 10.20 -13.35 -44.72
CA GLY A 706 11.20 -13.50 -45.81
C GLY A 706 12.71 -13.53 -45.48
N GLN A 707 13.25 -14.75 -45.34
CA GLN A 707 14.49 -15.27 -45.95
C GLN A 707 15.74 -14.36 -46.17
N ALA A 708 16.86 -14.71 -45.52
CA ALA A 708 18.13 -15.15 -46.15
C ALA A 708 19.30 -15.13 -45.15
N SER A 709 19.84 -16.31 -44.85
CA SER A 709 21.24 -16.52 -44.38
C SER A 709 22.20 -16.31 -45.56
N PRO A 710 23.51 -15.98 -45.40
CA PRO A 710 24.43 -16.76 -44.56
C PRO A 710 25.66 -16.06 -43.90
N ALA A 711 26.30 -16.86 -43.02
CA ALA A 711 27.75 -17.04 -42.78
C ALA A 711 28.53 -16.16 -41.75
N TYR A 712 28.99 -16.84 -40.67
CA TYR A 712 30.39 -16.97 -40.15
C TYR A 712 31.34 -15.75 -40.26
N GLN A 713 32.09 -15.27 -39.25
CA GLN A 713 32.92 -15.90 -38.20
C GLN A 713 33.21 -14.90 -37.04
N PRO A 714 33.71 -15.36 -35.87
CA PRO A 714 34.09 -14.53 -34.72
C PRO A 714 35.62 -14.33 -34.58
N GLN A 715 36.08 -13.17 -34.11
CA GLN A 715 37.42 -13.07 -33.51
C GLN A 715 37.59 -11.92 -32.50
N GLU A 716 37.81 -12.35 -31.25
CA GLU A 716 38.76 -11.91 -30.21
C GLU A 716 39.10 -10.42 -29.94
N ARG A 717 39.10 -10.12 -28.63
CA ARG A 717 39.76 -8.97 -27.96
C ARG A 717 41.29 -9.13 -27.97
N PRO A 718 42.03 -8.04 -27.72
CA PRO A 718 42.57 -7.75 -26.38
C PRO A 718 42.29 -6.27 -26.00
N THR A 719 42.20 -5.80 -24.76
CA THR A 719 42.81 -6.14 -23.45
C THR A 719 41.84 -5.71 -22.35
#